data_AF-A0A2Z2M9C9-F1
#
_entry.id   AF-A0A2Z2M9C9-F1
#
_cell.length_a   1.000
_cell.length_b   1.000
_cell.length_c   1.000
_cell.angle_alpha   90.00
_cell.angle_beta   90.00
_cell.angle_gamma   90.00
#
_symmetry.space_group_name_H-M   'P 1'
#
loop_
_entity.id
_entity.type
_entity.pdbx_description
1 polymer ?
#
loop_
_entity_poly.entity_id
_entity_poly.type
_entity_poly.pdbx_seq_one_letter_code
_entity_poly.pdbx_strand_id
1 'polypeptide(L)'
;MAEEKKKKNLSGSWIDEILGGKSDPLASVFGREREEKKEETPLPFVSGGKSPLDEILGKEEEPETPKAPLPKKPSNPLEEILAAQEEKKGPEAVQPKKSGPLKGAIPKKKATTKPEEKQPLRSTGVDLLGQILGGGAKAAAPAAPTAAPKPPAKAPLPLPKPRSSLGLQSIIGETKPEEMSYGGRAKVLDAYGNVRILKVKGEPVPIYELRLPKLSKEEETLVRQVRERAITEIQIDPTLIPNYEERRKIFLREVKRMLKEAAPNFSEGRLELLANLIVQNMLGYGLLDPLVRDDNLEEIMVIGTGKPVYVWHRRFYMCKTNIVFKEEREVLNIIERIAREVGRRIDQQSPLLDARLPDGSRVNATIPPISLDGPTITIRKFKRDPLTIIDLIKYGTMNTDVAAFLWILVDGLGVKPANILVAGGTGSGKTTTLNSLAMFIPPSERVISIEDTAELQLPVEHWVRLETRPPNLEGKGEVTMDDLVKNTLRMRPDRIIVGEVRGPEARTMFTAMNTGHNGALYDFSVIQLSDGKFVLIGDVVEELFSKYSDRIKTYKDLEYIELEPEDRFEVVSVGPDLKAGKHTVTAVWRRKVRKGEKLMRIRTRTGNEVILTKTHPFFVFSDGDVVRKEAEKVRPGDRVAVMMRPPKAPQGRAIIPDEVYAGISDYYLVPNGNGMKKVPNRGMPPKNAEYLLSKNSKPVKLVREVGNSLAYTAGVILGDGYLSSNGYYLSVTFDDPSYMNAFTSAISKFLPESEPRIRDHGTSKVVTYGSRIFSEVLSRIFGIPKGKKSAVWDVPDIVLTNDDLMRYFIAGLFDADGSVDENGPAVIITTKSESAARKIWYAFQRLGIISTVSRVKNRGFKEGTIFRVIVRGVEDLRKFESLIPLSHSRKREKLRRILREKRPYRGRHTYRVPISPEMIKPLRVRLNLTVAELSKLASNYAGEKVTESLIRHVEKGRTSEIRRSALRGIALALQKVAEDVGDEDAWVKAKRLELIAEGDVYWDRVVEVEEIAPEEAGIEYLYDLTVDEDHNYVANGILLSNCMGTIHSNSARETIVRLESPPMNVPRIMIPALDIILMQVRFHSRKKGTVRRVTEIAEISGVEGENIQLNKLYKYDPAKDELLPTEVPSRVLNELSRHTGMSVSELEIEREKRKIVLEWMIEKGIRSIDDVGHYIKMFYIDEDGLLEKIERESSPQVQEQIRNIT
;
A
#
# COMPACT_ATOMS: atom_id res chain seq x y z
N MET A 1 -0.19 -35.36 18.67
CA MET A 1 -1.45 -35.43 17.87
C MET A 1 -2.24 -34.12 17.83
N ALA A 2 -2.83 -33.62 18.92
CA ALA A 2 -3.66 -32.39 18.86
C ALA A 2 -2.85 -31.11 18.55
N GLU A 3 -1.62 -31.00 19.07
CA GLU A 3 -0.80 -29.78 18.93
C GLU A 3 -0.07 -29.69 17.57
N GLU A 4 0.28 -30.82 16.95
CA GLU A 4 0.97 -30.85 15.65
C GLU A 4 0.10 -30.30 14.51
N LYS A 5 -1.23 -30.47 14.59
CA LYS A 5 -2.16 -29.87 13.62
C LYS A 5 -2.26 -28.34 13.72
N LYS A 6 -1.77 -27.69 14.79
CA LYS A 6 -1.80 -26.22 14.94
C LYS A 6 -0.61 -25.49 14.31
N LYS A 7 0.41 -26.19 13.80
CA LYS A 7 1.66 -25.58 13.30
C LYS A 7 1.78 -25.44 11.77
N LYS A 8 0.71 -25.64 10.98
CA LYS A 8 0.81 -25.74 9.51
C LYS A 8 -0.11 -24.87 8.64
N ASN A 9 -0.93 -24.00 9.22
CA ASN A 9 -1.83 -23.10 8.47
C ASN A 9 -1.53 -21.62 8.79
N LEU A 10 -0.24 -21.23 8.76
CA LEU A 10 0.23 -19.85 8.94
C LEU A 10 1.50 -19.62 8.09
N SER A 11 1.35 -19.55 6.76
CA SER A 11 2.33 -18.87 5.90
C SER A 11 1.61 -17.75 5.14
N GLY A 12 2.22 -16.57 5.09
CA GLY A 12 1.65 -15.41 4.41
C GLY A 12 1.99 -15.45 2.93
N SER A 13 1.39 -16.40 2.22
CA SER A 13 1.76 -16.70 0.83
C SER A 13 1.26 -15.64 -0.14
N TRP A 14 2.19 -15.00 -0.85
CA TRP A 14 1.82 -14.15 -1.99
C TRP A 14 1.04 -14.93 -3.06
N ILE A 15 1.31 -16.24 -3.22
CA ILE A 15 0.69 -17.10 -4.23
C ILE A 15 -0.78 -17.44 -3.89
N ASP A 16 -1.19 -17.30 -2.63
CA ASP A 16 -2.55 -17.61 -2.18
C ASP A 16 -3.58 -16.54 -2.59
N GLU A 17 -3.11 -15.35 -2.95
CA GLU A 17 -3.93 -14.24 -3.46
C GLU A 17 -4.72 -14.63 -4.73
N ILE A 18 -4.20 -15.57 -5.53
CA ILE A 18 -4.85 -16.11 -6.74
C ILE A 18 -5.71 -17.34 -6.44
N LEU A 19 -5.21 -18.27 -5.62
CA LEU A 19 -5.88 -19.55 -5.40
C LEU A 19 -7.14 -19.43 -4.52
N GLY A 20 -7.37 -18.25 -3.91
CA GLY A 20 -8.65 -17.85 -3.32
C GLY A 20 -9.61 -17.09 -4.25
N GLY A 21 -9.23 -16.81 -5.49
CA GLY A 21 -10.02 -16.03 -6.45
C GLY A 21 -11.17 -16.84 -7.07
N LYS A 22 -12.41 -16.34 -6.94
CA LYS A 22 -13.58 -16.94 -7.60
C LYS A 22 -13.73 -16.49 -9.06
N SER A 23 -12.91 -17.04 -9.94
CA SER A 23 -13.35 -17.38 -11.30
C SER A 23 -13.56 -18.89 -11.35
N ASP A 24 -14.67 -19.36 -11.90
CA ASP A 24 -15.02 -20.79 -11.90
C ASP A 24 -14.04 -21.59 -12.78
N PRO A 25 -13.21 -22.51 -12.21
CA PRO A 25 -12.25 -23.28 -12.99
C PRO A 25 -12.90 -24.26 -13.99
N LEU A 26 -14.19 -24.56 -13.84
CA LEU A 26 -14.92 -25.52 -14.67
C LEU A 26 -15.72 -24.88 -15.81
N ALA A 27 -15.83 -23.55 -15.84
CA ALA A 27 -16.58 -22.81 -16.86
C ALA A 27 -16.04 -23.05 -18.30
N SER A 28 -14.75 -23.37 -18.44
CA SER A 28 -14.11 -23.72 -19.72
C SER A 28 -14.16 -25.21 -20.08
N VAL A 29 -14.62 -26.09 -19.17
CA VAL A 29 -14.50 -27.55 -19.29
C VAL A 29 -15.77 -28.22 -19.84
N PHE A 30 -16.95 -27.64 -19.60
CA PHE A 30 -18.24 -28.26 -19.95
C PHE A 30 -18.93 -27.70 -21.21
N GLY A 31 -18.33 -26.73 -21.90
CA GLY A 31 -18.85 -26.18 -23.16
C GLY A 31 -18.55 -27.09 -24.37
N ARG A 32 -19.38 -28.10 -24.63
CA ARG A 32 -19.32 -28.90 -25.87
C ARG A 32 -20.29 -28.41 -26.94
N GLU A 33 -19.79 -28.37 -28.19
CA GLU A 33 -20.50 -28.20 -29.47
C GLU A 33 -21.26 -26.86 -29.63
N ARG A 34 -20.87 -25.98 -30.57
CA ARG A 34 -20.77 -26.27 -32.02
C ARG A 34 -19.68 -25.46 -32.72
N GLU A 35 -19.21 -25.99 -33.86
CA GLU A 35 -18.38 -25.25 -34.80
C GLU A 35 -19.24 -24.31 -35.67
N GLU A 36 -18.96 -23.01 -35.63
CA GLU A 36 -19.29 -22.10 -36.73
C GLU A 36 -18.05 -21.28 -37.10
N LYS A 37 -17.72 -21.25 -38.40
CA LYS A 37 -16.61 -20.45 -38.92
C LYS A 37 -16.96 -18.96 -38.83
N LYS A 38 -16.09 -18.16 -38.21
CA LYS A 38 -16.03 -16.73 -38.44
C LYS A 38 -14.61 -16.36 -38.86
N GLU A 39 -14.53 -15.47 -39.85
CA GLU A 39 -13.29 -15.07 -40.49
C GLU A 39 -12.50 -14.11 -39.60
N GLU A 40 -11.18 -14.24 -39.58
CA GLU A 40 -10.30 -13.29 -38.91
C GLU A 40 -10.23 -11.98 -39.71
N THR A 41 -11.12 -11.03 -39.41
CA THR A 41 -10.91 -9.63 -39.80
C THR A 41 -9.71 -9.07 -39.02
N PRO A 42 -8.61 -8.67 -39.68
CA PRO A 42 -7.46 -8.15 -38.95
C PRO A 42 -7.81 -6.82 -38.27
N LEU A 43 -7.49 -6.70 -36.98
CA LEU A 43 -7.50 -5.39 -36.32
C LEU A 43 -6.46 -4.48 -37.01
N PRO A 44 -6.77 -3.19 -37.21
CA PRO A 44 -5.90 -2.29 -37.97
C PRO A 44 -4.57 -2.06 -37.23
N PHE A 45 -3.47 -2.31 -37.93
CA PHE A 45 -2.12 -1.96 -37.46
C PHE A 45 -2.00 -0.43 -37.31
N VAL A 46 -2.01 0.08 -36.08
CA VAL A 46 -1.58 1.45 -35.79
C VAL A 46 -0.04 1.47 -35.84
N SER A 47 0.51 2.11 -36.88
CA SER A 47 1.94 2.11 -37.13
C SER A 47 2.69 3.16 -36.32
N GLY A 48 3.54 2.73 -35.38
CA GLY A 48 4.76 3.48 -35.02
C GLY A 48 4.58 4.76 -34.22
N GLY A 49 3.70 4.78 -33.22
CA GLY A 49 3.79 5.77 -32.14
C GLY A 49 5.08 5.58 -31.32
N LYS A 50 5.70 6.68 -30.89
CA LYS A 50 6.73 6.66 -29.83
C LYS A 50 6.10 6.30 -28.48
N SER A 51 6.90 5.88 -27.51
CA SER A 51 6.48 5.93 -26.10
C SER A 51 6.42 7.41 -25.66
N PRO A 52 5.48 7.84 -24.79
CA PRO A 52 5.53 9.18 -24.20
C PRO A 52 6.87 9.49 -23.54
N LEU A 53 7.53 8.46 -22.96
CA LEU A 53 8.85 8.60 -22.37
C LEU A 53 9.96 8.92 -23.40
N ASP A 54 9.79 8.52 -24.68
CA ASP A 54 10.74 8.87 -25.77
C ASP A 54 10.57 10.31 -26.27
N GLU A 55 9.51 11.01 -25.82
CA GLU A 55 9.30 12.45 -26.03
C GLU A 55 9.64 13.27 -24.77
N ILE A 56 9.77 12.62 -23.62
CA ILE A 56 10.30 13.22 -22.38
C ILE A 56 11.84 13.20 -22.41
N LEU A 57 12.46 12.06 -22.74
CA LEU A 57 13.92 11.87 -22.89
C LEU A 57 14.54 12.57 -24.12
N GLY A 58 13.73 13.28 -24.91
CA GLY A 58 14.14 13.92 -26.16
C GLY A 58 14.28 15.43 -26.01
N LYS A 59 15.49 15.92 -25.70
CA LYS A 59 15.75 17.36 -25.56
C LYS A 59 15.77 18.12 -26.88
N GLU A 60 14.81 19.02 -27.06
CA GLU A 60 14.86 20.15 -27.99
C GLU A 60 14.59 21.45 -27.22
N GLU A 61 15.56 22.37 -27.20
CA GLU A 61 15.38 23.76 -26.75
C GLU A 61 15.17 24.63 -28.01
N GLU A 62 13.96 25.20 -28.21
CA GLU A 62 13.75 26.18 -29.27
C GLU A 62 14.43 27.52 -28.91
N PRO A 63 15.27 28.09 -29.80
CA PRO A 63 15.95 29.36 -29.52
C PRO A 63 15.06 30.57 -29.87
N GLU A 64 14.54 31.26 -28.85
CA GLU A 64 13.87 32.55 -29.05
C GLU A 64 14.78 33.58 -29.76
N THR A 65 14.28 34.18 -30.84
CA THR A 65 15.05 35.16 -31.63
C THR A 65 14.93 36.57 -31.06
N PRO A 66 16.04 37.28 -30.77
CA PRO A 66 15.98 38.60 -30.14
C PRO A 66 15.55 39.69 -31.13
N LYS A 67 14.66 40.58 -30.68
CA LYS A 67 14.31 41.84 -31.37
C LYS A 67 14.98 43.04 -30.71
N ALA A 68 15.45 43.98 -31.53
CA ALA A 68 16.16 45.20 -31.13
C ALA A 68 16.12 46.22 -32.28
N PRO A 69 16.51 47.50 -32.10
CA PRO A 69 16.71 48.28 -30.85
C PRO A 69 16.05 49.70 -30.91
N LEU A 70 16.50 50.62 -30.03
CA LEU A 70 16.58 52.10 -30.15
C LEU A 70 15.44 52.96 -29.53
N PRO A 71 15.71 54.22 -29.08
CA PRO A 71 16.98 54.78 -28.57
C PRO A 71 16.86 55.79 -27.38
N LYS A 72 18.03 56.31 -26.92
CA LYS A 72 18.29 57.48 -26.02
C LYS A 72 18.31 57.20 -24.50
N LYS A 73 19.09 57.92 -23.67
CA LYS A 73 20.46 58.51 -23.77
C LYS A 73 20.96 58.80 -22.31
N PRO A 74 22.26 59.10 -22.06
CA PRO A 74 22.87 58.89 -20.73
C PRO A 74 23.10 60.13 -19.84
N SER A 75 23.25 59.86 -18.55
CA SER A 75 23.98 60.67 -17.54
C SER A 75 24.53 59.68 -16.48
N ASN A 76 25.77 59.20 -16.60
CA ASN A 76 27.04 59.84 -16.19
C ASN A 76 27.25 59.83 -14.66
N PRO A 77 28.23 59.07 -14.12
CA PRO A 77 28.43 58.90 -12.69
C PRO A 77 29.38 59.96 -12.10
N LEU A 78 28.88 60.84 -11.21
CA LEU A 78 29.72 61.69 -10.35
C LEU A 78 28.92 62.39 -9.21
N GLU A 79 28.21 61.61 -8.40
CA GLU A 79 28.08 61.91 -6.96
C GLU A 79 28.88 60.80 -6.25
N GLU A 80 30.11 61.13 -5.84
CA GLU A 80 30.48 61.51 -4.47
C GLU A 80 30.71 60.27 -3.60
N ILE A 81 31.94 59.73 -3.49
CA ILE A 81 33.21 60.35 -3.08
C ILE A 81 33.22 60.73 -1.58
N LEU A 82 33.02 59.72 -0.75
CA LEU A 82 33.70 59.55 0.55
C LEU A 82 34.28 58.11 0.53
N ALA A 83 35.56 57.89 0.21
CA ALA A 83 36.76 58.07 1.04
C ALA A 83 36.90 57.00 2.16
N ALA A 84 38.05 56.33 2.38
CA ALA A 84 39.30 56.23 1.60
C ALA A 84 40.16 54.99 2.02
N GLN A 85 41.06 54.57 1.11
CA GLN A 85 42.37 53.87 1.26
C GLN A 85 42.78 53.20 2.60
N GLU A 86 43.02 51.88 2.63
CA GLU A 86 44.31 51.14 2.41
C GLU A 86 45.28 51.04 3.62
N GLU A 87 45.74 49.82 3.97
CA GLU A 87 47.18 49.44 4.16
C GLU A 87 47.42 47.98 4.72
N LYS A 88 47.93 47.09 3.85
CA LYS A 88 49.06 46.13 3.98
C LYS A 88 49.38 45.26 5.25
N LYS A 89 49.51 43.94 4.98
CA LYS A 89 50.50 42.91 5.47
C LYS A 89 50.32 42.14 6.82
N GLY A 90 50.86 40.89 6.84
CA GLY A 90 51.03 39.97 8.00
C GLY A 90 52.48 39.91 8.54
N PRO A 91 53.04 38.81 9.12
CA PRO A 91 52.76 37.37 8.85
C PRO A 91 52.76 36.43 10.11
N GLU A 92 53.62 35.38 10.16
CA GLU A 92 53.45 34.10 10.90
C GLU A 92 54.08 33.94 12.31
N ALA A 93 53.42 33.12 13.16
CA ALA A 93 53.96 32.04 14.03
C ALA A 93 54.87 32.26 15.28
N VAL A 94 54.98 31.16 16.06
CA VAL A 94 55.99 30.78 17.09
C VAL A 94 55.65 31.02 18.60
N GLN A 95 56.07 30.06 19.45
CA GLN A 95 55.95 29.98 20.93
C GLN A 95 57.23 30.59 21.63
N PRO A 96 57.62 30.44 22.94
CA PRO A 96 57.08 29.61 24.04
C PRO A 96 57.16 30.11 25.53
N LYS A 97 56.45 29.36 26.40
CA LYS A 97 56.73 28.97 27.82
C LYS A 97 57.70 29.81 28.71
N LYS A 98 57.26 30.08 29.97
CA LYS A 98 57.89 29.51 31.21
C LYS A 98 57.08 29.70 32.53
N SER A 99 57.27 28.71 33.42
CA SER A 99 57.00 28.55 34.89
C SER A 99 56.92 29.80 35.79
N GLY A 100 56.32 29.81 37.00
CA GLY A 100 55.90 28.79 38.02
C GLY A 100 56.31 29.26 39.45
N PRO A 101 56.27 28.49 40.59
CA PRO A 101 55.59 27.23 40.96
C PRO A 101 54.97 27.19 42.42
N LEU A 102 54.67 25.98 42.95
CA LEU A 102 54.39 25.50 44.36
C LEU A 102 52.98 24.85 44.50
N LYS A 103 52.78 23.53 44.64
CA LYS A 103 53.13 22.52 45.71
C LYS A 103 52.32 22.70 47.01
N GLY A 104 51.58 21.71 47.54
CA GLY A 104 51.33 20.29 47.18
C GLY A 104 50.48 19.59 48.28
N ALA A 105 50.33 18.25 48.43
CA ALA A 105 50.73 17.06 47.66
C ALA A 105 50.09 15.75 48.25
N ILE A 106 50.19 14.61 47.53
CA ILE A 106 50.20 13.18 48.03
C ILE A 106 48.85 12.53 48.44
N PRO A 107 48.53 11.25 48.07
CA PRO A 107 49.44 10.17 47.63
C PRO A 107 49.23 9.56 46.21
N LYS A 108 48.40 8.49 46.06
CA LYS A 108 48.49 7.38 45.06
C LYS A 108 47.07 6.74 44.85
N LYS A 109 46.77 5.76 43.95
CA LYS A 109 47.54 4.81 43.11
C LYS A 109 46.75 4.43 41.81
N LYS A 110 47.34 3.75 40.81
CA LYS A 110 46.70 3.44 39.50
C LYS A 110 47.18 2.10 38.86
N ALA A 111 46.30 1.49 38.04
CA ALA A 111 46.52 0.59 36.87
C ALA A 111 47.08 -0.87 37.01
N THR A 112 46.36 -1.82 36.34
CA THR A 112 46.78 -2.98 35.47
C THR A 112 47.88 -3.98 35.94
N THR A 113 47.88 -5.30 35.66
CA THR A 113 47.53 -6.09 34.44
C THR A 113 47.06 -7.56 34.71
N LYS A 114 46.75 -8.33 33.64
CA LYS A 114 46.65 -9.81 33.54
C LYS A 114 48.06 -10.49 33.52
N PRO A 115 48.27 -11.85 33.53
CA PRO A 115 47.56 -12.91 32.78
C PRO A 115 47.32 -14.29 33.49
N GLU A 116 46.71 -15.24 32.73
CA GLU A 116 46.84 -16.73 32.64
C GLU A 116 47.20 -17.62 33.87
N GLU A 117 46.80 -18.90 34.01
CA GLU A 117 46.31 -19.93 33.07
C GLU A 117 45.49 -21.07 33.78
N LYS A 118 45.08 -22.12 33.04
CA LYS A 118 44.68 -23.51 33.44
C LYS A 118 43.24 -23.86 33.86
N GLN A 119 42.58 -24.56 32.94
CA GLN A 119 41.57 -25.65 33.13
C GLN A 119 42.29 -26.98 33.56
N PRO A 120 41.64 -28.15 33.88
CA PRO A 120 40.48 -28.74 33.15
C PRO A 120 39.53 -29.78 33.84
N LEU A 121 38.48 -30.25 33.11
CA LEU A 121 37.86 -31.62 33.09
C LEU A 121 37.24 -32.22 34.40
N ARG A 122 36.19 -33.09 34.41
CA ARG A 122 35.13 -33.52 33.45
C ARG A 122 34.05 -34.41 34.14
N SER A 123 32.79 -34.35 33.68
CA SER A 123 31.77 -35.46 33.68
C SER A 123 31.29 -36.07 35.03
N THR A 124 30.22 -36.89 35.16
CA THR A 124 29.21 -37.48 34.23
C THR A 124 27.76 -37.31 34.78
N GLY A 125 26.72 -37.73 34.03
CA GLY A 125 25.46 -38.24 34.63
C GLY A 125 25.56 -39.75 34.95
N VAL A 126 24.51 -40.56 35.05
CA VAL A 126 23.05 -40.42 34.85
C VAL A 126 22.36 -41.54 35.68
N ASP A 127 21.02 -41.52 35.83
CA ASP A 127 20.15 -42.73 35.99
C ASP A 127 20.20 -43.56 37.30
N LEU A 128 19.15 -44.30 37.74
CA LEU A 128 17.72 -44.38 37.35
C LEU A 128 16.86 -44.85 38.57
N LEU A 129 15.53 -44.96 38.39
CA LEU A 129 14.49 -45.47 39.31
C LEU A 129 14.89 -46.72 40.14
N GLY A 130 14.44 -46.78 41.42
CA GLY A 130 14.74 -47.90 42.34
C GLY A 130 13.61 -48.43 43.27
N GLN A 131 12.54 -47.66 43.55
CA GLN A 131 11.32 -48.12 44.28
C GLN A 131 11.50 -48.43 45.81
N ILE A 132 10.37 -48.75 46.49
CA ILE A 132 10.24 -49.49 47.78
C ILE A 132 10.55 -48.74 49.11
N LEU A 133 9.46 -48.44 49.86
CA LEU A 133 9.32 -48.12 51.32
C LEU A 133 9.99 -46.82 51.84
N GLY A 134 9.42 -45.97 52.70
CA GLY A 134 8.15 -45.99 53.48
C GLY A 134 8.37 -46.44 54.94
N GLY A 135 7.97 -45.73 56.01
CA GLY A 135 7.30 -44.42 56.16
C GLY A 135 7.14 -44.06 57.66
N GLY A 136 6.59 -42.87 58.01
CA GLY A 136 6.39 -42.43 59.42
C GLY A 136 5.58 -41.12 59.51
N ALA A 137 4.96 -40.81 60.66
CA ALA A 137 3.85 -39.83 60.71
C ALA A 137 3.70 -39.01 62.02
N LYS A 138 2.99 -37.86 61.90
CA LYS A 138 2.42 -36.98 62.97
C LYS A 138 3.44 -36.21 63.84
N ALA A 139 3.18 -34.98 64.35
CA ALA A 139 1.99 -34.10 64.31
C ALA A 139 2.32 -32.61 64.64
N ALA A 140 1.33 -31.73 64.39
CA ALA A 140 1.02 -30.46 65.07
C ALA A 140 1.98 -29.23 64.98
N ALA A 141 1.36 -28.04 65.01
CA ALA A 141 2.00 -26.72 65.08
C ALA A 141 1.04 -25.70 65.76
N PRO A 142 1.55 -24.59 66.34
CA PRO A 142 0.71 -23.46 66.73
C PRO A 142 1.26 -22.06 66.35
N ALA A 143 0.40 -21.14 65.91
CA ALA A 143 0.57 -19.67 66.03
C ALA A 143 -0.77 -18.93 65.81
N ALA A 144 -0.96 -17.80 66.48
CA ALA A 144 -2.19 -16.96 66.50
C ALA A 144 -1.91 -15.57 65.85
N PRO A 145 -2.77 -14.52 65.95
CA PRO A 145 -4.19 -14.42 66.33
C PRO A 145 -5.07 -13.69 65.26
N THR A 146 -6.31 -13.32 65.59
CA THR A 146 -7.37 -12.87 64.66
C THR A 146 -7.85 -11.41 64.84
N ALA A 147 -8.51 -10.87 63.80
CA ALA A 147 -9.33 -9.65 63.84
C ALA A 147 -10.59 -9.80 62.94
N ALA A 148 -11.62 -8.97 63.16
CA ALA A 148 -13.00 -9.20 62.71
C ALA A 148 -13.35 -8.64 61.30
N PRO A 149 -14.43 -9.15 60.63
CA PRO A 149 -14.72 -8.84 59.22
C PRO A 149 -15.54 -7.55 58.98
N LYS A 150 -15.41 -6.99 57.77
CA LYS A 150 -16.24 -5.89 57.23
C LYS A 150 -17.38 -6.42 56.33
N PRO A 151 -18.50 -5.69 56.17
CA PRO A 151 -19.71 -6.17 55.49
C PRO A 151 -19.59 -6.26 53.95
N PRO A 152 -20.44 -7.05 53.27
CA PRO A 152 -20.42 -7.21 51.82
C PRO A 152 -20.84 -5.93 51.07
N ALA A 153 -20.30 -5.77 49.86
CA ALA A 153 -20.51 -4.59 49.01
C ALA A 153 -21.97 -4.42 48.55
N LYS A 154 -22.39 -3.15 48.40
CA LYS A 154 -23.73 -2.78 47.90
C LYS A 154 -23.94 -3.21 46.45
N ALA A 155 -25.18 -3.57 46.11
CA ALA A 155 -25.59 -3.73 44.72
C ALA A 155 -25.56 -2.37 43.97
N PRO A 156 -25.27 -2.36 42.66
CA PRO A 156 -25.25 -1.13 41.86
C PRO A 156 -26.63 -0.48 41.79
N LEU A 157 -26.66 0.85 41.83
CA LEU A 157 -27.88 1.66 41.79
C LEU A 157 -28.63 1.51 40.45
N PRO A 158 -29.97 1.54 40.45
CA PRO A 158 -30.74 1.63 39.21
C PRO A 158 -30.55 3.00 38.55
N LEU A 159 -30.47 3.01 37.21
CA LEU A 159 -30.36 4.24 36.43
C LEU A 159 -31.55 5.19 36.69
N PRO A 160 -31.33 6.52 36.70
CA PRO A 160 -32.42 7.48 36.86
C PRO A 160 -33.39 7.40 35.68
N LYS A 161 -34.69 7.49 35.97
CA LYS A 161 -35.72 7.62 34.92
C LYS A 161 -35.55 8.96 34.20
N PRO A 162 -35.76 9.03 32.87
CA PRO A 162 -35.80 10.31 32.16
C PRO A 162 -36.89 11.21 32.75
N ARG A 163 -36.62 12.51 32.86
CA ARG A 163 -37.61 13.49 33.33
C ARG A 163 -38.79 13.53 32.34
N SER A 164 -40.01 13.43 32.87
CA SER A 164 -41.23 13.57 32.07
C SER A 164 -41.36 15.00 31.54
N SER A 165 -41.53 15.15 30.23
CA SER A 165 -42.07 16.39 29.67
C SER A 165 -43.49 16.63 30.18
N LEU A 166 -43.82 17.90 30.43
CA LEU A 166 -45.10 18.31 30.99
C LEU A 166 -46.22 18.22 29.92
N GLY A 167 -47.42 17.85 30.37
CA GLY A 167 -48.67 18.30 29.74
C GLY A 167 -49.13 17.60 28.45
N LEU A 168 -49.53 16.32 28.52
CA LEU A 168 -50.48 15.77 27.54
C LEU A 168 -51.71 15.06 28.18
N GLN A 169 -51.60 14.55 29.42
CA GLN A 169 -52.75 13.97 30.14
C GLN A 169 -53.94 14.94 30.31
N SER A 170 -53.73 16.26 30.29
CA SER A 170 -54.78 17.27 30.49
C SER A 170 -55.69 17.50 29.27
N ILE A 171 -55.38 16.92 28.11
CA ILE A 171 -56.13 17.12 26.85
C ILE A 171 -56.94 15.86 26.46
N ILE A 172 -56.56 14.69 26.98
CA ILE A 172 -57.21 13.42 26.69
C ILE A 172 -58.28 13.14 27.75
N GLY A 173 -59.55 13.44 27.43
CA GLY A 173 -60.68 13.18 28.33
C GLY A 173 -60.83 11.71 28.73
N GLU A 174 -61.47 11.45 29.87
CA GLU A 174 -61.48 10.15 30.57
C GLU A 174 -62.29 9.01 29.88
N THR A 175 -61.86 8.55 28.71
CA THR A 175 -62.30 7.24 28.20
C THR A 175 -61.55 6.13 28.94
N LYS A 176 -62.24 5.45 29.87
CA LYS A 176 -61.71 4.25 30.54
C LYS A 176 -61.22 3.22 29.49
N PRO A 177 -59.97 2.73 29.56
CA PRO A 177 -59.50 1.75 28.60
C PRO A 177 -60.14 0.39 28.88
N GLU A 178 -61.00 -0.09 27.98
CA GLU A 178 -61.26 -1.52 27.86
C GLU A 178 -59.93 -2.22 27.54
N GLU A 179 -59.55 -3.21 28.34
CA GLU A 179 -58.31 -3.94 28.13
C GLU A 179 -58.41 -4.83 26.88
N MET A 180 -57.39 -4.78 26.01
CA MET A 180 -57.07 -5.97 25.22
C MET A 180 -56.68 -7.07 26.21
N SER A 181 -57.56 -8.06 26.38
CA SER A 181 -57.54 -8.97 27.52
C SER A 181 -56.39 -9.98 27.46
N TYR A 182 -55.18 -9.53 27.84
CA TYR A 182 -54.09 -10.39 28.27
C TYR A 182 -54.34 -10.92 29.70
N GLY A 183 -55.53 -11.53 29.87
CA GLY A 183 -56.25 -11.69 31.13
C GLY A 183 -55.39 -12.09 32.33
N GLY A 184 -55.17 -11.14 33.24
CA GLY A 184 -54.47 -11.32 34.51
C GLY A 184 -53.01 -11.80 34.42
N ARG A 185 -52.39 -11.81 33.23
CA ARG A 185 -51.09 -12.48 32.97
C ARG A 185 -50.04 -11.60 32.29
N ALA A 186 -50.31 -10.31 32.13
CA ALA A 186 -49.37 -9.31 31.60
C ALA A 186 -48.71 -8.50 32.73
N LYS A 187 -47.37 -8.57 32.85
CA LYS A 187 -46.59 -7.65 33.68
C LYS A 187 -46.09 -6.48 32.84
N VAL A 188 -46.44 -5.24 33.19
CA VAL A 188 -45.83 -4.05 32.59
C VAL A 188 -44.33 -4.02 32.92
N LEU A 189 -43.50 -3.88 31.89
CA LEU A 189 -42.06 -3.65 32.01
C LEU A 189 -41.72 -2.15 31.93
N ASP A 190 -42.42 -1.41 31.07
CA ASP A 190 -42.25 0.04 30.90
C ASP A 190 -43.46 0.69 30.23
N ALA A 191 -43.54 2.02 30.28
CA ALA A 191 -44.52 2.82 29.55
C ALA A 191 -44.02 4.26 29.31
N TYR A 192 -44.18 4.76 28.09
CA TYR A 192 -43.81 6.13 27.69
C TYR A 192 -44.68 6.59 26.52
N GLY A 193 -45.03 7.88 26.46
CA GLY A 193 -45.93 8.41 25.43
C GLY A 193 -47.24 7.61 25.34
N ASN A 194 -47.54 7.06 24.16
CA ASN A 194 -48.66 6.16 23.91
C ASN A 194 -48.24 4.66 23.80
N VAL A 195 -47.08 4.29 24.34
CA VAL A 195 -46.50 2.93 24.27
C VAL A 195 -46.50 2.28 25.66
N ARG A 196 -46.81 0.98 25.72
CA ARG A 196 -46.59 0.12 26.90
C ARG A 196 -45.84 -1.15 26.50
N ILE A 197 -44.83 -1.52 27.28
CA ILE A 197 -44.10 -2.78 27.09
C ILE A 197 -44.61 -3.81 28.10
N LEU A 198 -45.15 -4.93 27.63
CA LEU A 198 -45.84 -5.93 28.44
C LEU A 198 -45.14 -7.30 28.34
N LYS A 199 -44.82 -7.94 29.46
CA LYS A 199 -44.40 -9.36 29.48
C LYS A 199 -45.60 -10.24 29.80
N VAL A 200 -46.12 -10.94 28.80
CA VAL A 200 -47.28 -11.84 28.92
C VAL A 200 -46.81 -13.28 29.19
N LYS A 201 -47.41 -13.96 30.17
CA LYS A 201 -47.09 -15.36 30.48
C LYS A 201 -47.59 -16.31 29.37
N GLY A 202 -46.69 -16.69 28.47
CA GLY A 202 -46.93 -17.64 27.37
C GLY A 202 -46.35 -17.18 26.04
N GLU A 203 -46.14 -15.88 25.86
CA GLU A 203 -45.44 -15.32 24.70
C GLU A 203 -43.91 -15.44 24.90
N PRO A 204 -43.13 -15.76 23.86
CA PRO A 204 -41.67 -15.88 23.95
C PRO A 204 -40.96 -14.52 24.03
N VAL A 205 -41.63 -13.44 23.60
CA VAL A 205 -41.12 -12.07 23.54
C VAL A 205 -42.06 -11.11 24.28
N PRO A 206 -41.59 -9.95 24.77
CA PRO A 206 -42.47 -8.87 25.23
C PRO A 206 -43.38 -8.37 24.11
N ILE A 207 -44.52 -7.81 24.49
CA ILE A 207 -45.45 -7.13 23.60
C ILE A 207 -45.23 -5.61 23.69
N TYR A 208 -45.12 -4.96 22.54
CA TYR A 208 -45.13 -3.52 22.37
C TYR A 208 -46.58 -3.10 22.05
N GLU A 209 -47.32 -2.66 23.07
CA GLU A 209 -48.69 -2.17 22.92
C GLU A 209 -48.65 -0.69 22.53
N LEU A 210 -48.86 -0.39 21.25
CA LEU A 210 -49.11 0.97 20.77
C LEU A 210 -50.59 1.33 20.96
N ARG A 211 -50.84 2.40 21.71
CA ARG A 211 -52.18 2.93 21.93
C ARG A 211 -52.50 3.97 20.85
N LEU A 212 -53.19 3.50 19.81
CA LEU A 212 -53.87 4.36 18.84
C LEU A 212 -55.21 4.85 19.41
N PRO A 213 -55.68 6.06 19.07
CA PRO A 213 -57.00 6.52 19.47
C PRO A 213 -58.09 5.65 18.83
N LYS A 214 -59.04 5.15 19.63
CA LYS A 214 -60.25 4.51 19.08
C LYS A 214 -61.04 5.54 18.26
N LEU A 215 -61.46 5.13 17.06
CA LEU A 215 -62.39 5.83 16.20
C LEU A 215 -63.78 5.17 16.30
N SER A 216 -64.85 5.95 16.18
CA SER A 216 -66.19 5.40 15.91
C SER A 216 -66.31 5.01 14.43
N LYS A 217 -67.32 4.19 14.08
CA LYS A 217 -67.60 3.86 12.65
C LYS A 217 -67.91 5.09 11.80
N GLU A 218 -68.48 6.14 12.40
CA GLU A 218 -68.75 7.41 11.77
C GLU A 218 -67.44 8.15 11.49
N GLU A 219 -66.53 8.17 12.47
CA GLU A 219 -65.18 8.75 12.33
C GLU A 219 -64.32 8.00 11.30
N GLU A 220 -64.35 6.67 11.27
CA GLU A 220 -63.68 5.87 10.23
C GLU A 220 -64.21 6.21 8.83
N THR A 221 -65.52 6.37 8.69
CA THR A 221 -66.18 6.74 7.43
C THR A 221 -65.81 8.17 7.00
N LEU A 222 -65.84 9.12 7.93
CA LEU A 222 -65.44 10.52 7.74
C LEU A 222 -63.96 10.63 7.36
N VAL A 223 -63.08 9.92 8.06
CA VAL A 223 -61.64 9.86 7.77
C VAL A 223 -61.38 9.33 6.37
N ARG A 224 -62.12 8.30 5.93
CA ARG A 224 -62.04 7.78 4.56
C ARG A 224 -62.51 8.81 3.53
N GLN A 225 -63.69 9.40 3.72
CA GLN A 225 -64.27 10.39 2.81
C GLN A 225 -63.40 11.63 2.66
N VAL A 226 -62.92 12.21 3.76
CA VAL A 226 -62.07 13.41 3.71
C VAL A 226 -60.68 13.09 3.13
N ARG A 227 -60.12 11.90 3.38
CA ARG A 227 -58.89 11.45 2.72
C ARG A 227 -59.07 11.36 1.20
N GLU A 228 -60.16 10.76 0.72
CA GLU A 228 -60.45 10.63 -0.72
C GLU A 228 -60.71 12.00 -1.37
N ARG A 229 -61.49 12.88 -0.71
CA ARG A 229 -61.66 14.28 -1.12
C ARG A 229 -60.33 15.04 -1.18
N ALA A 230 -59.48 14.89 -0.17
CA ALA A 230 -58.18 15.56 -0.09
C ALA A 230 -57.17 15.07 -1.15
N ILE A 231 -57.22 13.79 -1.56
CA ILE A 231 -56.43 13.26 -2.68
C ILE A 231 -56.87 13.90 -4.02
N THR A 232 -58.14 14.30 -4.16
CA THR A 232 -58.69 14.86 -5.41
C THR A 232 -58.64 16.39 -5.47
N GLU A 233 -58.89 17.10 -4.36
CA GLU A 233 -58.93 18.56 -4.32
C GLU A 233 -57.56 19.23 -4.11
N ILE A 234 -56.59 18.56 -3.47
CA ILE A 234 -55.27 19.16 -3.21
C ILE A 234 -54.36 19.01 -4.44
N GLN A 235 -54.49 19.93 -5.40
CA GLN A 235 -53.65 20.02 -6.60
C GLN A 235 -52.21 20.53 -6.33
N ILE A 236 -51.68 20.34 -5.12
CA ILE A 236 -50.29 20.68 -4.78
C ILE A 236 -49.45 19.42 -5.01
N ASP A 237 -48.61 19.42 -6.05
CA ASP A 237 -47.62 18.36 -6.24
C ASP A 237 -46.70 18.29 -5.00
N PRO A 238 -46.68 17.17 -4.26
CA PRO A 238 -45.87 17.06 -3.04
C PRO A 238 -44.37 17.21 -3.29
N THR A 239 -43.90 16.88 -4.50
CA THR A 239 -42.47 16.87 -4.86
C THR A 239 -41.90 18.29 -5.00
N LEU A 240 -42.73 19.28 -5.32
CA LEU A 240 -42.34 20.70 -5.40
C LEU A 240 -42.02 21.33 -4.03
N ILE A 241 -42.33 20.65 -2.93
CA ILE A 241 -42.03 21.10 -1.56
C ILE A 241 -41.07 20.08 -0.93
N PRO A 242 -39.75 20.33 -0.94
CA PRO A 242 -38.75 19.37 -0.43
C PRO A 242 -38.86 19.11 1.07
N ASN A 243 -39.25 20.12 1.85
CA ASN A 243 -39.31 20.05 3.30
C ASN A 243 -40.58 19.33 3.78
N TYR A 244 -40.40 18.12 4.36
CA TYR A 244 -41.49 17.30 4.90
C TYR A 244 -42.31 18.03 5.99
N GLU A 245 -41.70 18.87 6.83
CA GLU A 245 -42.46 19.60 7.86
C GLU A 245 -43.38 20.66 7.25
N GLU A 246 -42.92 21.38 6.23
CA GLU A 246 -43.72 22.42 5.56
C GLU A 246 -44.83 21.77 4.72
N ARG A 247 -44.50 20.71 3.97
CA ARG A 247 -45.46 19.84 3.28
C ARG A 247 -46.53 19.34 4.26
N ARG A 248 -46.13 18.82 5.44
CA ARG A 248 -47.06 18.39 6.50
C ARG A 248 -47.90 19.54 7.06
N LYS A 249 -47.33 20.72 7.34
CA LYS A 249 -48.07 21.89 7.86
C LYS A 249 -49.14 22.37 6.87
N ILE A 250 -48.82 22.39 5.57
CA ILE A 250 -49.74 22.78 4.50
C ILE A 250 -50.90 21.78 4.38
N PHE A 251 -50.60 20.47 4.27
CA PHE A 251 -51.64 19.44 4.20
C PHE A 251 -52.47 19.35 5.48
N LEU A 252 -51.88 19.56 6.68
CA LEU A 252 -52.62 19.59 7.95
C LEU A 252 -53.63 20.73 8.00
N ARG A 253 -53.25 21.93 7.56
CA ARG A 253 -54.18 23.08 7.46
C ARG A 253 -55.36 22.75 6.54
N GLU A 254 -55.08 22.18 5.38
CA GLU A 254 -56.09 21.93 4.35
C GLU A 254 -57.05 20.78 4.74
N VAL A 255 -56.51 19.69 5.26
CA VAL A 255 -57.30 18.57 5.81
C VAL A 255 -58.09 19.00 7.04
N LYS A 256 -57.56 19.87 7.91
CA LYS A 256 -58.30 20.44 9.05
C LYS A 256 -59.44 21.36 8.58
N ARG A 257 -59.29 22.09 7.46
CA ARG A 257 -60.42 22.80 6.80
C ARG A 257 -61.50 21.81 6.34
N MET A 258 -61.14 20.80 5.56
CA MET A 258 -62.09 19.82 5.03
C MET A 258 -62.82 19.03 6.14
N LEU A 259 -62.14 18.68 7.23
CA LEU A 259 -62.77 18.07 8.41
C LEU A 259 -63.72 19.03 9.12
N LYS A 260 -63.37 20.32 9.24
CA LYS A 260 -64.23 21.34 9.88
C LYS A 260 -65.47 21.66 9.03
N GLU A 261 -65.39 21.52 7.71
CA GLU A 261 -66.55 21.58 6.80
C GLU A 261 -67.45 20.33 6.95
N ALA A 262 -66.86 19.14 6.97
CA ALA A 262 -67.61 17.88 6.98
C ALA A 262 -68.17 17.49 8.37
N ALA A 263 -67.53 17.94 9.45
CA ALA A 263 -67.90 17.62 10.84
C ALA A 263 -67.71 18.82 11.79
N PRO A 264 -68.43 19.95 11.59
CA PRO A 264 -68.28 21.17 12.40
C PRO A 264 -68.59 21.00 13.89
N ASN A 265 -69.33 19.94 14.26
CA ASN A 265 -69.71 19.63 15.64
C ASN A 265 -68.57 19.01 16.48
N PHE A 266 -67.42 18.70 15.87
CA PHE A 266 -66.29 18.07 16.55
C PHE A 266 -65.44 19.12 17.28
N SER A 267 -64.99 18.79 18.50
CA SER A 267 -64.09 19.68 19.24
C SER A 267 -62.78 19.88 18.50
N GLU A 268 -62.16 21.06 18.65
CA GLU A 268 -60.96 21.40 17.87
C GLU A 268 -59.80 20.42 18.12
N GLY A 269 -59.64 19.90 19.34
CA GLY A 269 -58.66 18.84 19.64
C GLY A 269 -58.98 17.49 18.98
N ARG A 270 -60.25 17.16 18.72
CA ARG A 270 -60.63 15.95 17.97
C ARG A 270 -60.40 16.16 16.47
N LEU A 271 -60.73 17.34 15.93
CA LEU A 271 -60.40 17.74 14.54
C LEU A 271 -58.88 17.71 14.32
N GLU A 272 -58.08 18.22 15.26
CA GLU A 272 -56.61 18.19 15.23
C GLU A 272 -56.08 16.73 15.15
N LEU A 273 -56.65 15.83 15.96
CA LEU A 273 -56.28 14.42 16.00
C LEU A 273 -56.66 13.67 14.71
N LEU A 274 -57.88 13.89 14.20
CA LEU A 274 -58.31 13.30 12.93
C LEU A 274 -57.51 13.85 11.73
N ALA A 275 -57.20 15.15 11.73
CA ALA A 275 -56.38 15.78 10.69
C ALA A 275 -54.95 15.20 10.67
N ASN A 276 -54.33 15.03 11.85
CA ASN A 276 -53.03 14.38 11.94
C ASN A 276 -53.08 12.93 11.44
N LEU A 277 -54.13 12.16 11.78
CA LEU A 277 -54.29 10.76 11.36
C LEU A 277 -54.49 10.63 9.84
N ILE A 278 -55.31 11.50 9.23
CA ILE A 278 -55.45 11.57 7.76
C ILE A 278 -54.11 11.96 7.11
N VAL A 279 -53.42 13.00 7.60
CA VAL A 279 -52.17 13.48 7.00
C VAL A 279 -51.02 12.48 7.18
N GLN A 280 -50.97 11.70 8.27
CA GLN A 280 -50.02 10.59 8.40
C GLN A 280 -50.29 9.47 7.40
N ASN A 281 -51.56 9.16 7.10
CA ASN A 281 -51.91 8.23 6.02
C ASN A 281 -51.64 8.81 4.61
N MET A 282 -51.81 10.12 4.42
CA MET A 282 -51.58 10.77 3.12
C MET A 282 -50.10 11.01 2.82
N LEU A 283 -49.27 11.40 3.79
CA LEU A 283 -47.87 11.79 3.58
C LEU A 283 -46.82 10.88 4.26
N GLY A 284 -47.19 10.13 5.31
CA GLY A 284 -46.26 9.27 6.06
C GLY A 284 -46.30 7.79 5.65
N TYR A 285 -45.87 6.92 6.56
CA TYR A 285 -45.78 5.47 6.37
C TYR A 285 -46.99 4.70 6.97
N GLY A 286 -48.15 5.35 7.06
CA GLY A 286 -49.38 4.74 7.59
C GLY A 286 -49.22 4.22 9.02
N LEU A 287 -49.53 2.94 9.25
CA LEU A 287 -49.43 2.31 10.58
C LEU A 287 -47.99 2.17 11.11
N LEU A 288 -46.96 2.31 10.26
CA LEU A 288 -45.56 2.30 10.71
C LEU A 288 -45.10 3.65 11.27
N ASP A 289 -45.80 4.73 10.94
CA ASP A 289 -45.37 6.11 11.22
C ASP A 289 -45.09 6.38 12.73
N PRO A 290 -45.86 5.84 13.70
CA PRO A 290 -45.54 5.96 15.13
C PRO A 290 -44.33 5.13 15.57
N LEU A 291 -44.02 4.02 14.88
CA LEU A 291 -42.84 3.19 15.16
C LEU A 291 -41.57 3.85 14.60
N VAL A 292 -41.65 4.37 13.37
CA VAL A 292 -40.56 5.13 12.73
C VAL A 292 -40.18 6.36 13.56
N ARG A 293 -41.12 6.98 14.26
CA ARG A 293 -40.87 8.13 15.15
C ARG A 293 -40.33 7.77 16.55
N ASP A 294 -40.36 6.51 16.99
CA ASP A 294 -39.82 6.15 18.31
C ASP A 294 -38.32 5.84 18.27
N ASP A 295 -37.51 6.65 18.95
CA ASP A 295 -36.05 6.46 19.04
C ASP A 295 -35.64 5.36 20.02
N ASN A 296 -36.58 4.84 20.83
CA ASN A 296 -36.33 3.61 21.61
C ASN A 296 -36.32 2.36 20.73
N LEU A 297 -36.71 2.45 19.45
CA LEU A 297 -36.60 1.37 18.47
C LEU A 297 -35.31 1.47 17.63
N GLU A 298 -34.79 0.30 17.26
CA GLU A 298 -33.56 0.08 16.48
C GLU A 298 -33.87 -0.61 15.14
N GLU A 299 -34.91 -1.44 15.09
CA GLU A 299 -35.36 -2.15 13.89
C GLU A 299 -36.89 -2.36 13.93
N ILE A 300 -37.56 -2.28 12.77
CA ILE A 300 -39.01 -2.46 12.59
C ILE A 300 -39.20 -3.45 11.44
N MET A 301 -39.98 -4.52 11.66
CA MET A 301 -40.06 -5.69 10.77
C MET A 301 -41.51 -6.05 10.46
N VAL A 302 -41.94 -5.78 9.22
CA VAL A 302 -43.16 -6.31 8.60
C VAL A 302 -42.81 -7.63 7.93
N ILE A 303 -43.48 -8.71 8.31
CA ILE A 303 -43.11 -10.10 7.97
C ILE A 303 -44.14 -10.82 7.08
N GLY A 304 -44.95 -10.07 6.33
CA GLY A 304 -46.06 -10.56 5.52
C GLY A 304 -47.44 -10.10 6.02
N THR A 305 -48.47 -10.38 5.22
CA THR A 305 -49.86 -9.92 5.45
C THR A 305 -50.54 -10.75 6.55
N GLY A 306 -51.41 -10.14 7.35
CA GLY A 306 -52.13 -10.81 8.45
C GLY A 306 -51.27 -11.16 9.66
N LYS A 307 -49.96 -10.88 9.62
CA LYS A 307 -49.00 -11.14 10.70
C LYS A 307 -48.70 -9.86 11.49
N PRO A 308 -48.37 -9.96 12.80
CA PRO A 308 -48.01 -8.80 13.60
C PRO A 308 -46.64 -8.24 13.18
N VAL A 309 -46.52 -6.92 13.18
CA VAL A 309 -45.23 -6.23 13.02
C VAL A 309 -44.37 -6.50 14.25
N TYR A 310 -43.10 -6.82 14.05
CA TYR A 310 -42.11 -6.98 15.12
C TYR A 310 -41.21 -5.74 15.20
N VAL A 311 -40.68 -5.45 16.38
CA VAL A 311 -39.74 -4.34 16.61
C VAL A 311 -38.61 -4.74 17.53
N TRP A 312 -37.39 -4.26 17.27
CA TRP A 312 -36.27 -4.38 18.20
C TRP A 312 -36.18 -3.12 19.05
N HIS A 313 -36.58 -3.22 20.32
CA HIS A 313 -36.55 -2.12 21.27
C HIS A 313 -35.19 -2.09 21.99
N ARG A 314 -34.46 -0.97 21.96
CA ARG A 314 -33.07 -0.82 22.45
C ARG A 314 -32.84 -1.31 23.89
N ARG A 315 -33.87 -1.26 24.74
CA ARG A 315 -33.84 -1.74 26.15
C ARG A 315 -34.51 -3.10 26.42
N PHE A 316 -35.31 -3.64 25.48
CA PHE A 316 -36.10 -4.86 25.68
C PHE A 316 -35.93 -5.92 24.58
N TYR A 317 -35.09 -5.64 23.59
CA TYR A 317 -34.78 -6.47 22.43
C TYR A 317 -36.04 -6.75 21.57
N MET A 318 -36.09 -7.89 20.90
CA MET A 318 -37.23 -8.28 20.05
C MET A 318 -38.56 -8.23 20.83
N CYS A 319 -39.51 -7.45 20.32
CA CYS A 319 -40.87 -7.30 20.84
C CYS A 319 -41.89 -7.49 19.70
N LYS A 320 -43.05 -8.07 20.03
CA LYS A 320 -44.20 -8.26 19.13
C LYS A 320 -45.16 -7.08 19.28
N THR A 321 -45.55 -6.39 18.20
CA THR A 321 -46.51 -5.27 18.32
C THR A 321 -47.96 -5.75 18.26
N ASN A 322 -48.90 -4.85 18.54
CA ASN A 322 -50.33 -5.00 18.25
C ASN A 322 -50.73 -4.48 16.85
N ILE A 323 -49.78 -4.13 15.98
CA ILE A 323 -50.04 -3.67 14.61
C ILE A 323 -50.03 -4.88 13.67
N VAL A 324 -51.08 -5.02 12.86
CA VAL A 324 -51.25 -6.07 11.85
C VAL A 324 -51.81 -5.42 10.59
N PHE A 325 -51.16 -5.62 9.44
CA PHE A 325 -51.72 -5.22 8.13
C PHE A 325 -52.73 -6.27 7.67
N LYS A 326 -53.92 -5.82 7.22
CA LYS A 326 -55.00 -6.73 6.79
C LYS A 326 -54.96 -6.96 5.29
N GLU A 327 -54.67 -5.91 4.53
CA GLU A 327 -54.58 -5.98 3.07
C GLU A 327 -53.12 -5.81 2.64
N GLU A 328 -52.64 -6.72 1.79
CA GLU A 328 -51.32 -6.64 1.15
C GLU A 328 -51.07 -5.28 0.49
N ARG A 329 -52.13 -4.68 -0.08
CA ARG A 329 -52.09 -3.38 -0.75
C ARG A 329 -51.68 -2.23 0.18
N GLU A 330 -51.93 -2.33 1.49
CA GLU A 330 -51.44 -1.35 2.47
C GLU A 330 -49.90 -1.33 2.48
N VAL A 331 -49.29 -2.51 2.49
CA VAL A 331 -47.83 -2.68 2.56
C VAL A 331 -47.20 -2.32 1.21
N LEU A 332 -47.79 -2.74 0.09
CA LEU A 332 -47.35 -2.36 -1.26
C LEU A 332 -47.36 -0.83 -1.46
N ASN A 333 -48.41 -0.13 -1.02
CA ASN A 333 -48.49 1.34 -1.11
C ASN A 333 -47.36 2.04 -0.34
N ILE A 334 -46.92 1.49 0.79
CA ILE A 334 -45.78 2.01 1.58
C ILE A 334 -44.47 1.74 0.83
N ILE A 335 -44.28 0.52 0.32
CA ILE A 335 -43.08 0.10 -0.42
C ILE A 335 -42.92 0.92 -1.71
N GLU A 336 -43.97 1.07 -2.51
CA GLU A 336 -43.97 1.89 -3.73
C GLU A 336 -43.68 3.37 -3.43
N ARG A 337 -44.22 3.91 -2.33
CA ARG A 337 -43.96 5.29 -1.90
C ARG A 337 -42.48 5.49 -1.58
N ILE A 338 -41.89 4.60 -0.78
CA ILE A 338 -40.47 4.64 -0.42
C ILE A 338 -39.62 4.53 -1.69
N ALA A 339 -39.92 3.59 -2.59
CA ALA A 339 -39.26 3.45 -3.89
C ALA A 339 -39.28 4.76 -4.70
N ARG A 340 -40.45 5.36 -4.91
CA ARG A 340 -40.59 6.63 -5.66
C ARG A 340 -39.83 7.78 -5.00
N GLU A 341 -39.88 7.91 -3.67
CA GLU A 341 -39.19 8.98 -2.93
C GLU A 341 -37.66 8.87 -3.01
N VAL A 342 -37.11 7.65 -3.15
CA VAL A 342 -35.65 7.43 -3.38
C VAL A 342 -35.27 7.27 -4.86
N GLY A 343 -36.18 7.53 -5.80
CA GLY A 343 -35.93 7.39 -7.24
C GLY A 343 -35.69 5.96 -7.72
N ARG A 344 -36.14 4.95 -6.97
CA ARG A 344 -36.04 3.52 -7.33
C ARG A 344 -37.38 2.97 -7.81
N ARG A 345 -37.33 1.82 -8.48
CA ARG A 345 -38.49 1.07 -8.96
C ARG A 345 -38.50 -0.31 -8.31
N ILE A 346 -39.69 -0.78 -7.96
CA ILE A 346 -39.93 -2.13 -7.45
C ILE A 346 -41.22 -2.66 -8.09
N ASP A 347 -41.16 -3.86 -8.66
CA ASP A 347 -42.27 -4.56 -9.32
C ASP A 347 -41.95 -6.06 -9.47
N GLN A 348 -42.77 -6.84 -10.18
CA GLN A 348 -42.55 -8.29 -10.32
C GLN A 348 -41.26 -8.67 -11.08
N GLN A 349 -40.64 -7.75 -11.82
CA GLN A 349 -39.33 -7.98 -12.47
C GLN A 349 -38.17 -7.53 -11.57
N SER A 350 -38.38 -6.51 -10.73
CA SER A 350 -37.44 -6.09 -9.69
C SER A 350 -38.10 -6.14 -8.29
N PRO A 351 -38.34 -7.34 -7.71
CA PRO A 351 -39.14 -7.51 -6.48
C PRO A 351 -38.38 -7.26 -5.17
N LEU A 352 -37.19 -6.65 -5.26
CA LEU A 352 -36.31 -6.32 -4.14
C LEU A 352 -36.05 -4.81 -4.12
N LEU A 353 -36.13 -4.18 -2.95
CA LEU A 353 -35.86 -2.75 -2.76
C LEU A 353 -34.98 -2.54 -1.53
N ASP A 354 -33.76 -2.04 -1.76
CA ASP A 354 -32.99 -1.35 -0.74
C ASP A 354 -33.11 0.17 -0.94
N ALA A 355 -33.33 0.91 0.14
CA ALA A 355 -33.65 2.34 0.14
C ALA A 355 -33.19 3.03 1.44
N ARG A 356 -33.16 4.37 1.43
CA ARG A 356 -32.85 5.20 2.60
C ARG A 356 -33.92 6.27 2.77
N LEU A 357 -34.48 6.39 3.97
CA LEU A 357 -35.51 7.38 4.29
C LEU A 357 -34.91 8.78 4.58
N PRO A 358 -35.70 9.87 4.53
CA PRO A 358 -35.22 11.22 4.85
C PRO A 358 -34.71 11.44 6.28
N ASP A 359 -35.03 10.55 7.23
CA ASP A 359 -34.45 10.55 8.59
C ASP A 359 -33.08 9.83 8.66
N GLY A 360 -32.59 9.33 7.53
CA GLY A 360 -31.36 8.56 7.39
C GLY A 360 -31.52 7.06 7.61
N SER A 361 -32.69 6.56 8.04
CA SER A 361 -32.95 5.14 8.31
C SER A 361 -32.85 4.27 7.05
N ARG A 362 -32.29 3.06 7.17
CA ARG A 362 -32.19 2.10 6.05
C ARG A 362 -33.49 1.31 5.93
N VAL A 363 -33.94 1.03 4.71
CA VAL A 363 -35.10 0.17 4.42
C VAL A 363 -34.67 -0.91 3.44
N ASN A 364 -34.93 -2.17 3.82
CA ASN A 364 -35.01 -3.28 2.88
C ASN A 364 -36.49 -3.70 2.76
N ALA A 365 -36.97 -3.99 1.56
CA ALA A 365 -38.32 -4.48 1.32
C ALA A 365 -38.34 -5.49 0.18
N THR A 366 -39.27 -6.45 0.25
CA THR A 366 -39.47 -7.48 -0.79
C THR A 366 -40.95 -7.71 -1.06
N ILE A 367 -41.29 -8.10 -2.28
CA ILE A 367 -42.67 -8.35 -2.73
C ILE A 367 -42.80 -9.73 -3.42
N PRO A 368 -44.02 -10.26 -3.61
CA PRO A 368 -44.22 -11.51 -4.34
C PRO A 368 -43.70 -11.42 -5.80
N PRO A 369 -43.15 -12.52 -6.36
CA PRO A 369 -43.21 -13.89 -5.84
C PRO A 369 -42.14 -14.27 -4.81
N ILE A 370 -41.17 -13.40 -4.49
CA ILE A 370 -40.07 -13.75 -3.57
C ILE A 370 -40.57 -13.83 -2.11
N SER A 371 -41.43 -12.90 -1.69
CA SER A 371 -42.04 -12.93 -0.36
C SER A 371 -43.34 -13.75 -0.35
N LEU A 372 -43.23 -15.05 -0.07
CA LEU A 372 -44.35 -16.01 -0.14
C LEU A 372 -45.55 -15.67 0.77
N ASP A 373 -45.31 -15.01 1.91
CA ASP A 373 -46.33 -14.60 2.89
C ASP A 373 -46.93 -13.21 2.60
N GLY A 374 -46.75 -12.69 1.39
CA GLY A 374 -46.97 -11.28 1.06
C GLY A 374 -45.79 -10.37 1.47
N PRO A 375 -45.88 -9.06 1.22
CA PRO A 375 -44.73 -8.16 1.25
C PRO A 375 -44.07 -8.00 2.63
N THR A 376 -42.77 -7.77 2.61
CA THR A 376 -41.97 -7.53 3.82
C THR A 376 -41.27 -6.18 3.77
N ILE A 377 -41.04 -5.60 4.96
CA ILE A 377 -40.30 -4.35 5.15
C ILE A 377 -39.45 -4.49 6.42
N THR A 378 -38.16 -4.21 6.33
CA THR A 378 -37.26 -4.07 7.48
C THR A 378 -36.67 -2.66 7.49
N ILE A 379 -37.06 -1.83 8.47
CA ILE A 379 -36.53 -0.48 8.67
C ILE A 379 -35.53 -0.51 9.82
N ARG A 380 -34.27 -0.11 9.57
CA ARG A 380 -33.23 0.05 10.61
C ARG A 380 -33.05 1.52 10.97
N LYS A 381 -33.24 1.81 12.26
CA LYS A 381 -33.22 3.15 12.85
C LYS A 381 -31.91 3.47 13.56
N PHE A 382 -31.32 4.60 13.19
CA PHE A 382 -30.25 5.23 13.97
C PHE A 382 -30.83 5.95 15.21
N LYS A 383 -29.99 6.25 16.21
CA LYS A 383 -30.37 7.06 17.38
C LYS A 383 -30.07 8.53 17.03
N ARG A 384 -31.04 9.44 17.22
CA ARG A 384 -30.91 10.86 16.81
C ARG A 384 -29.82 11.64 17.56
N ASP A 385 -29.63 11.30 18.83
CA ASP A 385 -28.45 11.64 19.62
C ASP A 385 -27.64 10.32 19.70
N PRO A 386 -26.38 10.22 19.28
CA PRO A 386 -25.63 8.97 19.34
C PRO A 386 -25.27 8.59 20.79
N LEU A 387 -24.44 7.57 21.01
CA LEU A 387 -23.83 7.34 22.33
C LEU A 387 -22.45 8.01 22.33
N THR A 388 -22.15 8.75 23.39
CA THR A 388 -20.87 9.45 23.58
C THR A 388 -19.86 8.60 24.34
N ILE A 389 -18.60 9.03 24.37
CA ILE A 389 -17.57 8.42 25.22
C ILE A 389 -18.01 8.33 26.70
N ILE A 390 -18.77 9.32 27.17
CA ILE A 390 -19.31 9.37 28.53
C ILE A 390 -20.36 8.27 28.77
N ASP A 391 -21.22 7.97 27.80
CA ASP A 391 -22.12 6.81 27.86
C ASP A 391 -21.34 5.48 27.86
N LEU A 392 -20.30 5.36 27.02
CA LEU A 392 -19.47 4.14 26.97
C LEU A 392 -18.75 3.88 28.31
N ILE A 393 -18.28 4.92 28.98
CA ILE A 393 -17.70 4.81 30.33
C ILE A 393 -18.80 4.45 31.35
N LYS A 394 -19.95 5.15 31.33
CA LYS A 394 -21.08 4.88 32.25
C LYS A 394 -21.68 3.47 32.08
N TYR A 395 -21.56 2.85 30.91
CA TYR A 395 -21.95 1.46 30.67
C TYR A 395 -20.84 0.44 31.03
N GLY A 396 -19.64 0.89 31.38
CA GLY A 396 -18.47 0.06 31.67
C GLY A 396 -17.87 -0.58 30.41
N THR A 397 -18.06 0.00 29.23
CA THR A 397 -17.45 -0.51 27.98
C THR A 397 -15.94 -0.25 27.96
N MET A 398 -15.51 0.84 28.58
CA MET A 398 -14.13 1.17 28.98
C MET A 398 -14.20 2.02 30.28
N ASN A 399 -13.06 2.41 30.86
CA ASN A 399 -12.99 3.34 32.00
C ASN A 399 -12.44 4.71 31.56
N THR A 400 -12.42 5.68 32.49
CA THR A 400 -11.94 7.06 32.25
C THR A 400 -10.46 7.08 31.86
N ASP A 401 -9.66 6.31 32.58
CA ASP A 401 -8.22 6.09 32.33
C ASP A 401 -7.90 5.66 30.89
N VAL A 402 -8.59 4.63 30.39
CA VAL A 402 -8.45 4.16 29.00
C VAL A 402 -9.03 5.16 28.00
N ALA A 403 -10.12 5.86 28.32
CA ALA A 403 -10.68 6.88 27.45
C ALA A 403 -9.73 8.09 27.29
N ALA A 404 -9.03 8.51 28.35
CA ALA A 404 -8.01 9.56 28.31
C ALA A 404 -6.75 9.12 27.55
N PHE A 405 -6.30 7.87 27.74
CA PHE A 405 -5.24 7.27 26.93
C PHE A 405 -5.59 7.26 25.43
N LEU A 406 -6.82 6.81 25.09
CA LEU A 406 -7.30 6.82 23.70
C LEU A 406 -7.51 8.25 23.16
N TRP A 407 -7.84 9.22 24.00
CA TRP A 407 -7.89 10.64 23.62
C TRP A 407 -6.51 11.10 23.14
N ILE A 408 -5.42 10.90 23.91
CA ILE A 408 -4.06 11.24 23.47
C ILE A 408 -3.69 10.58 22.14
N LEU A 409 -4.08 9.32 21.95
CA LEU A 409 -3.76 8.61 20.70
C LEU A 409 -4.59 9.08 19.50
N VAL A 410 -5.85 9.51 19.70
CA VAL A 410 -6.62 10.17 18.63
C VAL A 410 -6.07 11.57 18.36
N ASP A 411 -5.82 12.35 19.40
CA ASP A 411 -5.27 13.71 19.36
C ASP A 411 -3.95 13.75 18.57
N GLY A 412 -2.95 12.97 19.00
CA GLY A 412 -1.62 12.96 18.37
C GLY A 412 -0.76 14.16 18.68
N LEU A 413 -1.23 15.07 19.55
CA LEU A 413 -0.55 16.26 20.07
C LEU A 413 0.03 17.13 18.94
N GLY A 414 -0.71 17.22 17.83
CA GLY A 414 -0.32 17.99 16.64
C GLY A 414 0.84 17.41 15.80
N VAL A 415 1.40 16.23 16.14
CA VAL A 415 2.59 15.68 15.44
C VAL A 415 2.40 14.28 14.86
N LYS A 416 1.82 13.33 15.60
CA LYS A 416 1.54 11.96 15.12
C LYS A 416 0.26 11.40 15.77
N PRO A 417 -0.93 11.64 15.18
CA PRO A 417 -2.13 10.89 15.56
C PRO A 417 -1.93 9.40 15.23
N ALA A 418 -2.50 8.53 16.07
CA ALA A 418 -2.35 7.09 15.94
C ALA A 418 -3.38 6.50 14.96
N ASN A 419 -2.93 5.53 14.16
CA ASN A 419 -3.81 4.71 13.34
C ASN A 419 -4.54 3.69 14.22
N ILE A 420 -5.84 3.87 14.40
CA ILE A 420 -6.68 3.09 15.34
C ILE A 420 -7.71 2.24 14.60
N LEU A 421 -7.72 0.95 14.92
CA LEU A 421 -8.64 -0.06 14.40
C LEU A 421 -9.60 -0.54 15.49
N VAL A 422 -10.88 -0.17 15.40
CA VAL A 422 -11.95 -0.70 16.25
C VAL A 422 -12.48 -2.02 15.68
N ALA A 423 -12.06 -3.14 16.24
CA ALA A 423 -12.40 -4.49 15.77
C ALA A 423 -13.33 -5.24 16.73
N GLY A 424 -14.13 -6.16 16.21
CA GLY A 424 -15.18 -6.87 16.96
C GLY A 424 -16.21 -7.53 16.05
N GLY A 425 -17.03 -8.43 16.61
CA GLY A 425 -18.11 -9.12 15.88
C GLY A 425 -19.31 -8.22 15.54
N THR A 426 -20.28 -8.75 14.81
CA THR A 426 -21.50 -8.01 14.42
C THR A 426 -22.31 -7.59 15.66
N GLY A 427 -22.72 -6.32 15.71
CA GLY A 427 -23.45 -5.75 16.84
C GLY A 427 -22.66 -5.58 18.14
N SER A 428 -21.32 -5.77 18.12
CA SER A 428 -20.47 -5.59 19.31
C SER A 428 -20.34 -4.14 19.79
N GLY A 429 -20.62 -3.17 18.92
CA GLY A 429 -20.55 -1.73 19.20
C GLY A 429 -19.54 -0.95 18.34
N LYS A 430 -18.85 -1.59 17.39
CA LYS A 430 -17.74 -0.99 16.62
C LYS A 430 -18.01 0.46 16.18
N THR A 431 -19.03 0.69 15.35
CA THR A 431 -19.36 2.04 14.84
C THR A 431 -19.67 3.02 15.97
N THR A 432 -20.29 2.58 17.05
CA THR A 432 -20.58 3.40 18.25
C THR A 432 -19.30 3.84 18.95
N THR A 433 -18.32 2.94 19.09
CA THR A 433 -17.02 3.25 19.70
C THR A 433 -16.16 4.11 18.76
N LEU A 434 -16.17 3.83 17.46
CA LEU A 434 -15.55 4.67 16.43
C LEU A 434 -16.11 6.10 16.48
N ASN A 435 -17.43 6.25 16.52
CA ASN A 435 -18.10 7.55 16.65
C ASN A 435 -17.78 8.28 17.95
N SER A 436 -17.60 7.53 19.05
CA SER A 436 -17.22 8.11 20.35
C SER A 436 -15.76 8.59 20.38
N LEU A 437 -14.85 7.84 19.74
CA LEU A 437 -13.43 8.21 19.65
C LEU A 437 -13.20 9.35 18.66
N ALA A 438 -13.99 9.42 17.58
CA ALA A 438 -13.94 10.53 16.63
C ALA A 438 -14.38 11.88 17.22
N MET A 439 -14.96 11.91 18.44
CA MET A 439 -15.20 13.15 19.19
C MET A 439 -13.89 13.77 19.73
N PHE A 440 -12.81 12.99 19.84
CA PHE A 440 -11.49 13.46 20.28
C PHE A 440 -10.64 14.04 19.15
N ILE A 441 -11.13 14.03 17.90
CA ILE A 441 -10.41 14.64 16.76
C ILE A 441 -10.35 16.17 16.96
N PRO A 442 -9.17 16.81 16.87
CA PRO A 442 -9.05 18.26 17.00
C PRO A 442 -9.95 19.03 16.00
N PRO A 443 -10.60 20.13 16.43
CA PRO A 443 -11.59 20.85 15.62
C PRO A 443 -11.01 21.56 14.38
N SER A 444 -9.69 21.67 14.30
CA SER A 444 -8.94 22.25 13.18
C SER A 444 -8.77 21.28 11.99
N GLU A 445 -9.01 19.98 12.18
CA GLU A 445 -8.72 18.96 11.19
C GLU A 445 -9.89 18.69 10.22
N ARG A 446 -9.55 18.42 8.96
CA ARG A 446 -10.50 18.02 7.92
C ARG A 446 -10.77 16.52 7.98
N VAL A 447 -11.99 16.16 8.36
CA VAL A 447 -12.43 14.78 8.50
C VAL A 447 -13.26 14.34 7.29
N ILE A 448 -12.91 13.20 6.69
CA ILE A 448 -13.74 12.58 5.64
C ILE A 448 -14.18 11.19 6.11
N SER A 449 -15.49 10.98 6.21
CA SER A 449 -16.08 9.68 6.55
C SER A 449 -16.61 8.96 5.30
N ILE A 450 -16.40 7.65 5.22
CA ILE A 450 -16.79 6.79 4.10
C ILE A 450 -17.55 5.58 4.65
N GLU A 451 -18.78 5.38 4.21
CA GLU A 451 -19.69 4.41 4.82
C GLU A 451 -20.59 3.72 3.77
N ASP A 452 -20.96 2.44 3.99
CA ASP A 452 -21.94 1.74 3.14
C ASP A 452 -23.33 2.38 3.22
N THR A 453 -23.64 2.95 4.38
CA THR A 453 -24.71 3.92 4.53
C THR A 453 -24.41 4.74 5.78
N ALA A 454 -24.46 6.05 5.71
CA ALA A 454 -23.82 6.93 6.69
C ALA A 454 -24.47 6.86 8.08
N GLU A 455 -23.86 6.12 9.00
CA GLU A 455 -24.27 5.95 10.41
C GLU A 455 -23.62 6.99 11.33
N LEU A 456 -22.40 7.43 11.00
CA LEU A 456 -21.60 8.33 11.83
C LEU A 456 -22.26 9.71 11.99
N GLN A 457 -22.02 10.32 13.15
CA GLN A 457 -22.49 11.64 13.58
C GLN A 457 -21.35 12.26 14.40
N LEU A 458 -20.62 13.21 13.82
CA LEU A 458 -19.37 13.74 14.37
C LEU A 458 -19.53 15.23 14.74
N PRO A 459 -19.05 15.68 15.92
CA PRO A 459 -19.14 17.08 16.35
C PRO A 459 -17.99 17.93 15.78
N VAL A 460 -17.61 17.71 14.51
CA VAL A 460 -16.45 18.35 13.85
C VAL A 460 -16.93 19.21 12.67
N GLU A 461 -16.39 20.43 12.57
CA GLU A 461 -16.91 21.44 11.63
C GLU A 461 -16.50 21.16 10.18
N HIS A 462 -15.26 20.72 9.96
CA HIS A 462 -14.71 20.49 8.63
C HIS A 462 -14.94 19.06 8.12
N TRP A 463 -16.19 18.59 8.22
CA TRP A 463 -16.60 17.22 7.89
C TRP A 463 -17.09 17.08 6.44
N VAL A 464 -16.58 16.07 5.72
CA VAL A 464 -17.16 15.59 4.46
C VAL A 464 -17.65 14.15 4.64
N ARG A 465 -18.84 13.86 4.11
CA ARG A 465 -19.49 12.54 4.20
C ARG A 465 -19.63 11.93 2.83
N LEU A 466 -19.15 10.70 2.67
CA LEU A 466 -19.24 9.90 1.45
C LEU A 466 -19.96 8.58 1.75
N GLU A 467 -20.78 8.15 0.81
CA GLU A 467 -21.69 7.01 0.93
C GLU A 467 -21.60 6.15 -0.34
N THR A 468 -21.48 4.83 -0.20
CA THR A 468 -21.36 3.93 -1.37
C THR A 468 -22.66 3.93 -2.17
N ARG A 469 -22.55 3.63 -3.48
CA ARG A 469 -23.72 3.51 -4.36
C ARG A 469 -23.68 2.17 -5.08
N PRO A 470 -24.63 1.24 -4.83
CA PRO A 470 -24.72 0.01 -5.62
C PRO A 470 -25.12 0.34 -7.08
N PRO A 471 -24.88 -0.59 -8.03
CA PRO A 471 -25.23 -0.38 -9.43
C PRO A 471 -26.74 -0.16 -9.64
N ASN A 472 -27.08 0.50 -10.73
CA ASN A 472 -28.47 0.54 -11.21
C ASN A 472 -28.91 -0.80 -11.82
N LEU A 473 -30.17 -0.90 -12.24
CA LEU A 473 -30.75 -2.12 -12.85
C LEU A 473 -30.09 -2.52 -14.18
N GLU A 474 -29.29 -1.65 -14.80
CA GLU A 474 -28.48 -1.96 -16.00
C GLU A 474 -27.04 -2.41 -15.66
N GLY A 475 -26.71 -2.57 -14.37
CA GLY A 475 -25.36 -2.90 -13.91
C GLY A 475 -24.38 -1.72 -13.96
N LYS A 476 -24.86 -0.48 -14.10
CA LYS A 476 -24.03 0.72 -14.31
C LYS A 476 -24.05 1.66 -13.10
N GLY A 477 -22.98 2.45 -12.97
CA GLY A 477 -22.91 3.55 -12.01
C GLY A 477 -22.72 3.11 -10.56
N GLU A 478 -22.22 1.91 -10.31
CA GLU A 478 -21.69 1.54 -9.00
C GLU A 478 -20.57 2.51 -8.57
N VAL A 479 -20.47 2.76 -7.27
CA VAL A 479 -19.39 3.50 -6.62
C VAL A 479 -19.10 2.76 -5.31
N THR A 480 -18.02 1.98 -5.30
CA THR A 480 -17.67 1.10 -4.18
C THR A 480 -17.01 1.87 -3.03
N MET A 481 -16.86 1.23 -1.87
CA MET A 481 -16.07 1.81 -0.77
C MET A 481 -14.60 2.03 -1.20
N ASP A 482 -14.08 1.17 -2.08
CA ASP A 482 -12.72 1.23 -2.62
C ASP A 482 -12.52 2.48 -3.49
N ASP A 483 -13.47 2.77 -4.37
CA ASP A 483 -13.48 3.98 -5.22
C ASP A 483 -13.54 5.26 -4.38
N LEU A 484 -14.37 5.25 -3.32
CA LEU A 484 -14.46 6.39 -2.42
C LEU A 484 -13.16 6.60 -1.63
N VAL A 485 -12.52 5.53 -1.15
CA VAL A 485 -11.21 5.64 -0.48
C VAL A 485 -10.16 6.21 -1.44
N LYS A 486 -10.04 5.69 -2.67
CA LYS A 486 -9.17 6.26 -3.73
C LYS A 486 -9.43 7.74 -3.95
N ASN A 487 -10.71 8.13 -3.99
CA ASN A 487 -11.11 9.52 -4.16
C ASN A 487 -10.72 10.39 -2.95
N THR A 488 -10.87 9.90 -1.70
CA THR A 488 -10.52 10.70 -0.52
C THR A 488 -9.06 11.12 -0.47
N LEU A 489 -8.13 10.33 -1.02
CA LEU A 489 -6.71 10.72 -1.11
C LEU A 489 -6.51 12.04 -1.88
N ARG A 490 -7.39 12.36 -2.83
CA ARG A 490 -7.38 13.62 -3.61
C ARG A 490 -8.07 14.79 -2.90
N MET A 491 -8.78 14.54 -1.80
CA MET A 491 -9.64 15.52 -1.12
C MET A 491 -8.94 16.24 0.05
N ARG A 492 -7.62 16.05 0.21
CA ARG A 492 -6.77 16.54 1.31
C ARG A 492 -7.40 16.29 2.70
N PRO A 493 -7.62 15.03 3.11
CA PRO A 493 -8.06 14.70 4.46
C PRO A 493 -6.90 14.81 5.46
N ASP A 494 -7.19 15.32 6.65
CA ASP A 494 -6.34 15.12 7.83
C ASP A 494 -6.75 13.82 8.55
N ARG A 495 -8.04 13.45 8.46
CA ARG A 495 -8.58 12.14 8.89
C ARG A 495 -9.41 11.48 7.80
N ILE A 496 -9.18 10.18 7.59
CA ILE A 496 -10.08 9.29 6.84
C ILE A 496 -10.70 8.31 7.83
N ILE A 497 -12.03 8.23 7.87
CA ILE A 497 -12.77 7.30 8.72
C ILE A 497 -13.60 6.38 7.83
N VAL A 498 -13.23 5.11 7.73
CA VAL A 498 -14.00 4.10 7.00
C VAL A 498 -14.87 3.33 7.98
N GLY A 499 -16.21 3.41 7.84
CA GLY A 499 -17.17 2.95 8.85
C GLY A 499 -17.27 1.43 8.98
N GLU A 500 -17.12 0.70 7.87
CA GLU A 500 -17.00 -0.75 7.83
C GLU A 500 -15.97 -1.16 6.77
N VAL A 501 -15.16 -2.18 7.07
CA VAL A 501 -14.14 -2.71 6.16
C VAL A 501 -14.17 -4.23 6.16
N ARG A 502 -14.24 -4.80 4.96
CA ARG A 502 -14.62 -6.19 4.67
C ARG A 502 -14.19 -6.72 3.29
N GLY A 503 -13.69 -5.89 2.37
CA GLY A 503 -13.38 -6.17 0.97
C GLY A 503 -12.11 -5.44 0.46
N PRO A 504 -11.96 -5.19 -0.85
CA PRO A 504 -10.74 -4.62 -1.43
C PRO A 504 -10.44 -3.19 -0.99
N GLU A 505 -11.45 -2.45 -0.48
CA GLU A 505 -11.23 -1.18 0.18
C GLU A 505 -10.32 -1.32 1.40
N ALA A 506 -10.25 -2.52 2.00
CA ALA A 506 -9.24 -2.84 2.98
C ALA A 506 -7.86 -2.60 2.40
N ARG A 507 -7.52 -3.08 1.19
CA ARG A 507 -6.20 -2.87 0.57
C ARG A 507 -5.93 -1.41 0.18
N THR A 508 -6.90 -0.64 -0.30
CA THR A 508 -6.68 0.78 -0.70
C THR A 508 -6.69 1.74 0.48
N MET A 509 -7.57 1.54 1.46
CA MET A 509 -7.38 2.17 2.76
C MET A 509 -6.08 1.66 3.35
N PHE A 510 -5.72 0.38 3.13
CA PHE A 510 -4.37 -0.15 3.33
C PHE A 510 -3.29 0.36 2.34
N THR A 511 -3.56 1.42 1.58
CA THR A 511 -2.56 2.24 0.90
C THR A 511 -2.59 3.68 1.44
N ALA A 512 -3.63 4.10 2.18
CA ALA A 512 -3.76 5.45 2.70
C ALA A 512 -2.72 5.78 3.78
N MET A 513 -2.66 5.04 4.89
CA MET A 513 -1.89 5.50 6.07
C MET A 513 -0.36 5.45 5.89
N ASN A 514 0.17 4.76 4.86
CA ASN A 514 1.58 4.89 4.46
C ASN A 514 1.80 5.56 3.10
N THR A 515 0.85 6.30 2.52
CA THR A 515 1.19 7.28 1.46
C THR A 515 2.21 8.35 1.93
N GLY A 516 2.52 8.41 3.23
CA GLY A 516 3.77 8.97 3.73
C GLY A 516 4.99 8.04 3.58
N HIS A 517 5.22 7.47 2.39
CA HIS A 517 6.31 6.50 2.18
C HIS A 517 7.69 7.11 2.38
N ASN A 518 8.53 6.42 3.17
CA ASN A 518 9.97 6.68 3.30
C ASN A 518 10.80 5.59 2.57
N GLY A 519 10.14 4.73 1.78
CA GLY A 519 10.80 3.87 0.80
C GLY A 519 11.38 4.74 -0.32
N ALA A 520 12.65 4.55 -0.65
CA ALA A 520 13.26 5.20 -1.81
C ALA A 520 14.56 4.48 -2.25
N LEU A 521 14.80 4.48 -3.55
CA LEU A 521 15.99 3.95 -4.23
C LEU A 521 17.03 5.05 -4.51
N TYR A 522 18.26 4.63 -4.78
CA TYR A 522 19.33 5.49 -5.29
C TYR A 522 19.13 5.80 -6.80
N ASP A 523 19.51 7.00 -7.26
CA ASP A 523 19.39 7.48 -8.67
C ASP A 523 19.88 6.46 -9.71
N PHE A 524 21.10 5.90 -9.54
CA PHE A 524 21.70 4.92 -10.43
C PHE A 524 21.09 3.51 -10.32
N SER A 525 19.87 3.39 -9.79
CA SER A 525 19.06 2.17 -9.85
C SER A 525 18.35 2.08 -11.19
N VAL A 526 18.68 1.05 -11.96
CA VAL A 526 18.15 0.80 -13.29
C VAL A 526 16.77 0.16 -13.17
N ILE A 527 15.71 0.90 -13.45
CA ILE A 527 14.33 0.39 -13.54
C ILE A 527 14.05 -0.18 -14.93
N GLN A 528 13.11 -1.13 -15.02
CA GLN A 528 12.70 -1.72 -16.30
C GLN A 528 11.32 -1.23 -16.74
N LEU A 529 11.23 -0.76 -17.99
CA LEU A 529 9.99 -0.34 -18.65
C LEU A 529 9.30 -1.52 -19.35
N SER A 530 7.98 -1.44 -19.55
CA SER A 530 7.21 -2.52 -20.20
C SER A 530 7.63 -2.76 -21.66
N ASP A 531 8.12 -1.71 -22.34
CA ASP A 531 8.69 -1.79 -23.68
C ASP A 531 10.06 -2.49 -23.71
N GLY A 532 10.59 -2.97 -22.59
CA GLY A 532 11.85 -3.70 -22.51
C GLY A 532 13.10 -2.82 -22.54
N LYS A 533 12.97 -1.48 -22.55
CA LYS A 533 14.07 -0.58 -22.20
C LYS A 533 14.36 -0.65 -20.69
N PHE A 534 15.56 -0.21 -20.35
CA PHE A 534 16.03 -0.06 -18.99
C PHE A 534 16.59 1.37 -18.87
N VAL A 535 16.19 2.08 -17.81
CA VAL A 535 16.48 3.50 -17.59
C VAL A 535 16.87 3.72 -16.13
N LEU A 536 17.61 4.79 -15.82
CA LEU A 536 17.90 5.13 -14.42
C LEU A 536 16.66 5.80 -13.80
N ILE A 537 16.31 5.42 -12.56
CA ILE A 537 15.21 6.07 -11.85
C ILE A 537 15.52 7.55 -11.59
N GLY A 538 16.78 7.90 -11.31
CA GLY A 538 17.21 9.29 -11.16
C GLY A 538 16.96 10.11 -12.42
N ASP A 539 17.45 9.65 -13.58
CA ASP A 539 17.32 10.36 -14.86
C ASP A 539 15.85 10.64 -15.20
N VAL A 540 14.98 9.62 -15.15
CA VAL A 540 13.56 9.75 -15.51
C VAL A 540 12.81 10.66 -14.54
N VAL A 541 13.07 10.56 -13.23
CA VAL A 541 12.38 11.40 -12.25
C VAL A 541 12.89 12.83 -12.31
N GLU A 542 14.20 13.09 -12.35
CA GLU A 542 14.74 14.45 -12.46
C GLU A 542 14.33 15.15 -13.76
N GLU A 543 14.19 14.41 -14.87
CA GLU A 543 13.69 14.98 -16.13
C GLU A 543 12.20 15.34 -16.05
N LEU A 544 11.36 14.49 -15.47
CA LEU A 544 9.96 14.82 -15.18
C LEU A 544 9.84 16.03 -14.23
N PHE A 545 10.73 16.13 -13.24
CA PHE A 545 10.80 17.28 -12.32
C PHE A 545 11.31 18.56 -12.97
N SER A 546 12.18 18.47 -13.97
CA SER A 546 12.61 19.62 -14.78
C SER A 546 11.48 20.07 -15.72
N LYS A 547 10.85 19.12 -16.41
CA LYS A 547 9.78 19.36 -17.41
C LYS A 547 8.50 19.91 -16.79
N TYR A 548 8.14 19.42 -15.59
CA TYR A 548 6.91 19.77 -14.87
C TYR A 548 7.20 20.42 -13.52
N SER A 549 8.16 21.35 -13.50
CA SER A 549 8.60 22.09 -12.31
C SER A 549 7.50 22.96 -11.69
N ASP A 550 6.45 23.29 -12.44
CA ASP A 550 5.22 23.95 -12.02
C ASP A 550 4.23 23.02 -11.27
N ARG A 551 4.32 21.69 -11.52
CA ARG A 551 3.44 20.66 -10.96
C ARG A 551 4.03 19.93 -9.75
N ILE A 552 5.22 20.32 -9.27
CA ILE A 552 5.86 19.73 -8.09
C ILE A 552 4.98 19.94 -6.86
N LYS A 553 4.56 18.83 -6.23
CA LYS A 553 3.86 18.81 -4.95
C LYS A 553 4.85 18.41 -3.85
N THR A 554 4.82 19.09 -2.71
CA THR A 554 5.68 18.76 -1.56
C THR A 554 4.85 18.21 -0.41
N TYR A 555 5.28 17.09 0.18
CA TYR A 555 4.71 16.50 1.39
C TYR A 555 5.82 16.23 2.41
N LYS A 556 5.87 17.05 3.48
CA LYS A 556 6.98 17.08 4.45
C LYS A 556 8.30 17.38 3.74
N ASP A 557 9.23 16.43 3.67
CA ASP A 557 10.51 16.53 2.94
C ASP A 557 10.53 15.73 1.63
N LEU A 558 9.43 15.05 1.28
CA LEU A 558 9.23 14.39 -0.01
C LEU A 558 8.70 15.41 -1.03
N GLU A 559 9.18 15.34 -2.26
CA GLU A 559 8.63 16.03 -3.42
C GLU A 559 8.12 14.98 -4.40
N TYR A 560 7.00 15.25 -5.08
CA TYR A 560 6.39 14.31 -6.02
C TYR A 560 5.62 15.00 -7.14
N ILE A 561 5.41 14.28 -8.24
CA ILE A 561 4.61 14.70 -9.39
C ILE A 561 3.64 13.57 -9.71
N GLU A 562 2.35 13.88 -9.71
CA GLU A 562 1.31 13.03 -10.29
C GLU A 562 1.35 13.15 -11.82
N LEU A 563 1.34 12.00 -12.50
CA LEU A 563 1.38 11.92 -13.95
C LEU A 563 -0.05 11.93 -14.49
N GLU A 564 -0.35 12.91 -15.34
CA GLU A 564 -1.58 12.92 -16.14
C GLU A 564 -1.52 11.79 -17.19
N PRO A 565 -2.67 11.30 -17.73
CA PRO A 565 -2.71 10.11 -18.58
C PRO A 565 -1.71 10.09 -19.74
N GLU A 566 -1.36 11.26 -20.27
CA GLU A 566 -0.42 11.48 -21.37
C GLU A 566 1.05 11.37 -20.93
N ASP A 567 1.36 11.65 -19.67
CA ASP A 567 2.70 11.56 -19.07
C ASP A 567 3.03 10.17 -18.54
N ARG A 568 2.02 9.31 -18.40
CA ARG A 568 2.15 8.00 -17.77
C ARG A 568 2.97 7.04 -18.63
N PHE A 569 3.78 6.24 -17.95
CA PHE A 569 4.57 5.18 -18.55
C PHE A 569 4.41 3.88 -17.78
N GLU A 570 4.70 2.76 -18.42
CA GLU A 570 4.57 1.43 -17.81
C GLU A 570 5.92 0.87 -17.39
N VAL A 571 5.96 0.29 -16.19
CA VAL A 571 7.10 -0.49 -15.69
C VAL A 571 6.78 -1.98 -15.64
N VAL A 572 7.83 -2.81 -15.64
CA VAL A 572 7.71 -4.25 -15.39
C VAL A 572 7.47 -4.48 -13.91
N SER A 573 6.30 -5.03 -13.60
CA SER A 573 5.98 -5.61 -12.30
C SER A 573 6.11 -7.14 -12.36
N VAL A 574 5.82 -7.80 -11.24
CA VAL A 574 5.53 -9.22 -11.20
C VAL A 574 4.25 -9.42 -10.39
N GLY A 575 3.30 -10.18 -10.93
CA GLY A 575 2.04 -10.51 -10.27
C GLY A 575 2.17 -11.63 -9.24
N PRO A 576 1.11 -11.92 -8.45
CA PRO A 576 1.14 -12.96 -7.42
C PRO A 576 1.33 -14.39 -7.95
N ASP A 577 1.16 -14.60 -9.26
CA ASP A 577 1.44 -15.85 -9.99
C ASP A 577 2.94 -16.03 -10.31
N LEU A 578 3.76 -15.07 -9.90
CA LEU A 578 5.17 -14.92 -10.23
C LEU A 578 5.44 -14.64 -11.72
N LYS A 579 4.44 -14.23 -12.51
CA LYS A 579 4.59 -13.82 -13.92
C LYS A 579 4.86 -12.32 -14.03
N ALA A 580 5.54 -11.94 -15.10
CA ALA A 580 5.86 -10.53 -15.36
C ALA A 580 4.63 -9.78 -15.89
N GLY A 581 4.21 -8.75 -15.15
CA GLY A 581 3.15 -7.83 -15.56
C GLY A 581 3.71 -6.56 -16.20
N LYS A 582 2.80 -5.70 -16.68
CA LYS A 582 3.11 -4.31 -17.03
C LYS A 582 2.10 -3.42 -16.33
N HIS A 583 2.59 -2.47 -15.53
CA HIS A 583 1.73 -1.61 -14.72
C HIS A 583 2.15 -0.15 -14.82
N THR A 584 1.14 0.70 -14.80
CA THR A 584 1.26 2.13 -15.04
C THR A 584 1.87 2.83 -13.83
N VAL A 585 2.92 3.63 -14.04
CA VAL A 585 3.40 4.61 -13.06
C VAL A 585 2.44 5.79 -13.06
N THR A 586 1.85 6.10 -11.91
CA THR A 586 0.85 7.17 -11.74
C THR A 586 1.41 8.38 -10.99
N ALA A 587 2.51 8.21 -10.25
CA ALA A 587 3.27 9.30 -9.65
C ALA A 587 4.75 8.95 -9.51
N VAL A 588 5.61 9.97 -9.60
CA VAL A 588 7.06 9.88 -9.37
C VAL A 588 7.46 10.70 -8.15
N TRP A 589 8.39 10.17 -7.36
CA TRP A 589 8.78 10.73 -6.07
C TRP A 589 10.28 10.95 -6.00
N ARG A 590 10.71 12.04 -5.35
CA ARG A 590 12.09 12.24 -4.90
C ARG A 590 12.14 12.80 -3.47
N ARG A 591 13.26 12.59 -2.79
CA ARG A 591 13.52 13.12 -1.44
C ARG A 591 15.01 13.39 -1.29
N LYS A 592 15.38 14.53 -0.68
CA LYS A 592 16.77 14.73 -0.25
C LYS A 592 17.12 13.77 0.89
N VAL A 593 18.34 13.26 0.86
CA VAL A 593 18.93 12.49 1.96
C VAL A 593 18.92 13.32 3.24
N ARG A 594 18.46 12.73 4.35
CA ARG A 594 18.50 13.38 5.67
C ARG A 594 19.91 13.29 6.25
N LYS A 595 20.36 14.36 6.92
CA LYS A 595 21.71 14.44 7.50
C LYS A 595 21.97 13.29 8.49
N GLY A 596 22.94 12.43 8.21
CA GLY A 596 23.25 11.25 9.04
C GLY A 596 22.30 10.06 8.85
N GLU A 597 21.45 10.08 7.82
CA GLU A 597 20.70 8.92 7.36
C GLU A 597 21.67 7.81 6.89
N LYS A 598 21.24 6.54 6.98
CA LYS A 598 22.01 5.40 6.47
C LYS A 598 21.17 4.57 5.51
N LEU A 599 21.79 4.17 4.41
CA LEU A 599 21.17 3.35 3.38
C LEU A 599 21.70 1.92 3.43
N MET A 600 20.92 0.98 2.92
CA MET A 600 21.32 -0.41 2.80
C MET A 600 21.82 -0.67 1.38
N ARG A 601 23.09 -1.07 1.23
CA ARG A 601 23.59 -1.72 0.01
C ARG A 601 23.36 -3.23 0.16
N ILE A 602 22.65 -3.83 -0.79
CA ILE A 602 22.37 -5.27 -0.81
C ILE A 602 22.84 -5.85 -2.15
N ARG A 603 23.71 -6.87 -2.10
CA ARG A 603 24.31 -7.51 -3.27
C ARG A 603 24.00 -9.00 -3.31
N THR A 604 23.61 -9.50 -4.48
CA THR A 604 23.24 -10.90 -4.71
C THR A 604 24.38 -11.70 -5.37
N ARG A 605 24.29 -13.04 -5.33
CA ARG A 605 25.27 -13.99 -5.87
C ARG A 605 25.46 -13.89 -7.40
N THR A 606 24.40 -13.58 -8.16
CA THR A 606 24.49 -13.26 -9.59
C THR A 606 24.94 -11.82 -9.85
N GLY A 607 25.23 -11.04 -8.80
CA GLY A 607 25.86 -9.73 -8.88
C GLY A 607 24.92 -8.55 -9.16
N ASN A 608 23.62 -8.72 -8.88
CA ASN A 608 22.71 -7.59 -8.78
C ASN A 608 23.02 -6.82 -7.49
N GLU A 609 22.93 -5.49 -7.52
CA GLU A 609 23.17 -4.63 -6.37
C GLU A 609 22.11 -3.52 -6.34
N VAL A 610 21.51 -3.27 -5.19
CA VAL A 610 20.62 -2.12 -4.94
C VAL A 610 21.10 -1.34 -3.73
N ILE A 611 20.86 -0.02 -3.77
CA ILE A 611 21.10 0.91 -2.67
C ILE A 611 19.78 1.63 -2.43
N LEU A 612 19.26 1.54 -1.20
CA LEU A 612 17.90 1.96 -0.86
C LEU A 612 17.74 2.21 0.65
N THR A 613 16.62 2.82 1.05
CA THR A 613 16.31 3.07 2.46
C THR A 613 16.07 1.77 3.24
N LYS A 614 16.35 1.79 4.55
CA LYS A 614 16.26 0.61 5.44
C LYS A 614 14.92 -0.12 5.42
N THR A 615 13.84 0.63 5.27
CA THR A 615 12.45 0.16 5.26
C THR A 615 12.00 -0.35 3.90
N HIS A 616 12.77 -0.15 2.83
CA HIS A 616 12.36 -0.52 1.48
C HIS A 616 12.28 -2.07 1.36
N PRO A 617 11.15 -2.65 0.90
CA PRO A 617 10.91 -4.08 1.03
C PRO A 617 11.33 -4.91 -0.17
N PHE A 618 11.80 -6.12 0.09
CA PHE A 618 12.17 -7.14 -0.91
C PHE A 618 11.19 -8.31 -0.85
N PHE A 619 10.89 -8.92 -2.00
CA PHE A 619 10.29 -10.26 -2.02
C PHE A 619 11.39 -11.31 -1.79
N VAL A 620 11.19 -12.16 -0.78
CA VAL A 620 12.15 -13.17 -0.31
C VAL A 620 11.47 -14.53 -0.21
N PHE A 621 12.16 -15.59 -0.66
CA PHE A 621 11.69 -16.96 -0.49
C PHE A 621 11.97 -17.47 0.94
N SER A 622 10.92 -17.87 1.67
CA SER A 622 11.01 -18.45 3.02
C SER A 622 10.19 -19.75 3.10
N ASP A 623 10.78 -20.80 3.68
CA ASP A 623 10.21 -22.13 4.02
C ASP A 623 9.38 -22.92 2.98
N GLY A 624 9.18 -22.37 1.79
CA GLY A 624 8.41 -22.94 0.69
C GLY A 624 7.59 -21.92 -0.12
N ASP A 625 7.73 -20.65 0.23
CA ASP A 625 6.76 -19.59 -0.01
C ASP A 625 7.45 -18.25 -0.31
N VAL A 626 6.70 -17.22 -0.70
CA VAL A 626 7.20 -15.87 -1.01
C VAL A 626 6.63 -14.84 -0.04
N VAL A 627 7.51 -14.15 0.68
CA VAL A 627 7.16 -13.16 1.72
C VAL A 627 7.90 -11.84 1.50
N ARG A 628 7.36 -10.72 1.98
CA ARG A 628 8.02 -9.40 1.90
C ARG A 628 8.87 -9.13 3.14
N LYS A 629 10.08 -8.60 2.95
CA LYS A 629 11.12 -8.41 3.98
C LYS A 629 11.89 -7.10 3.75
N GLU A 630 11.87 -6.19 4.72
CA GLU A 630 12.57 -4.89 4.64
C GLU A 630 14.10 -5.05 4.50
N ALA A 631 14.75 -4.11 3.83
CA ALA A 631 16.19 -4.12 3.58
C ALA A 631 17.04 -4.32 4.85
N GLU A 632 16.70 -3.66 5.96
CA GLU A 632 17.42 -3.83 7.23
C GLU A 632 17.21 -5.20 7.91
N LYS A 633 16.24 -6.00 7.44
CA LYS A 633 15.95 -7.37 7.89
C LYS A 633 16.53 -8.43 6.95
N VAL A 634 16.92 -8.07 5.72
CA VAL A 634 17.62 -8.96 4.77
C VAL A 634 19.02 -9.34 5.28
N ARG A 635 19.43 -10.60 5.11
CA ARG A 635 20.71 -11.15 5.60
C ARG A 635 21.43 -11.94 4.50
N PRO A 636 22.79 -11.95 4.49
CA PRO A 636 23.55 -12.87 3.64
C PRO A 636 23.11 -14.32 3.85
N GLY A 637 22.55 -14.93 2.81
CA GLY A 637 21.90 -16.24 2.89
C GLY A 637 20.46 -16.26 2.40
N ASP A 638 19.72 -15.16 2.57
CA ASP A 638 18.35 -14.97 2.06
C ASP A 638 18.28 -15.13 0.54
N ARG A 639 17.09 -15.38 0.01
CA ARG A 639 16.84 -15.60 -1.43
C ARG A 639 15.85 -14.57 -1.96
N VAL A 640 16.31 -13.52 -2.61
CA VAL A 640 15.45 -12.47 -3.18
C VAL A 640 14.88 -12.88 -4.54
N ALA A 641 13.69 -12.39 -4.86
CA ALA A 641 13.12 -12.49 -6.21
C ALA A 641 13.92 -11.61 -7.18
N VAL A 642 14.31 -12.18 -8.33
CA VAL A 642 15.05 -11.48 -9.39
C VAL A 642 14.44 -11.82 -10.74
N MET A 643 14.24 -10.84 -11.62
CA MET A 643 13.64 -11.04 -12.94
C MET A 643 14.48 -11.97 -13.84
N MET A 644 13.90 -13.08 -14.33
CA MET A 644 14.60 -14.12 -15.12
C MET A 644 14.52 -13.86 -16.63
N ARG A 645 13.44 -13.24 -17.09
CA ARG A 645 13.14 -13.01 -18.52
C ARG A 645 12.64 -11.58 -18.73
N PRO A 646 13.51 -10.56 -18.60
CA PRO A 646 13.15 -9.19 -18.95
C PRO A 646 12.54 -9.12 -20.37
N PRO A 647 11.40 -8.44 -20.59
CA PRO A 647 10.93 -8.13 -21.94
C PRO A 647 12.02 -7.44 -22.76
N LYS A 648 12.06 -7.74 -24.07
CA LYS A 648 13.07 -7.22 -25.00
C LYS A 648 12.62 -5.91 -25.63
N ALA A 649 13.51 -4.92 -25.63
CA ALA A 649 13.33 -3.68 -26.38
C ALA A 649 13.03 -3.93 -27.88
N PRO A 650 12.07 -3.20 -28.48
CA PRO A 650 11.92 -3.08 -29.92
C PRO A 650 13.26 -2.78 -30.60
N GLN A 651 13.55 -3.48 -31.68
CA GLN A 651 14.82 -3.34 -32.40
C GLN A 651 14.71 -2.19 -33.41
N GLY A 652 15.34 -1.07 -33.09
CA GLY A 652 15.34 0.12 -33.93
C GLY A 652 16.35 0.05 -35.08
N ARG A 653 16.10 0.89 -36.09
CA ARG A 653 17.16 1.39 -36.99
C ARG A 653 17.88 2.54 -36.31
N ALA A 654 19.21 2.50 -36.27
CA ALA A 654 20.02 3.52 -35.62
C ALA A 654 20.24 4.74 -36.54
N ILE A 655 19.14 5.40 -36.91
CA ILE A 655 19.14 6.55 -37.82
C ILE A 655 19.90 7.72 -37.18
N ILE A 656 20.76 8.36 -37.96
CA ILE A 656 21.51 9.55 -37.55
C ILE A 656 20.72 10.78 -37.99
N PRO A 657 20.35 11.72 -37.07
CA PRO A 657 19.65 12.94 -37.45
C PRO A 657 20.46 13.79 -38.43
N ASP A 658 19.80 14.33 -39.46
CA ASP A 658 20.48 15.01 -40.57
C ASP A 658 21.17 16.32 -40.13
N GLU A 659 20.71 16.95 -39.05
CA GLU A 659 21.35 18.11 -38.42
C GLU A 659 22.74 17.82 -37.84
N VAL A 660 23.04 16.57 -37.46
CA VAL A 660 24.37 16.18 -36.94
C VAL A 660 25.48 16.63 -37.90
N TYR A 661 25.21 16.59 -39.21
CA TYR A 661 26.14 16.96 -40.27
C TYR A 661 26.25 18.47 -40.57
N ALA A 662 25.36 19.30 -40.00
CA ALA A 662 25.40 20.74 -40.20
C ALA A 662 26.72 21.34 -39.69
N GLY A 663 27.44 22.04 -40.58
CA GLY A 663 28.72 22.69 -40.26
C GLY A 663 29.90 21.74 -39.95
N ILE A 664 29.77 20.42 -40.15
CA ILE A 664 30.90 19.48 -40.00
C ILE A 664 31.95 19.65 -41.12
N SER A 665 31.53 20.10 -42.30
CA SER A 665 32.35 20.18 -43.51
C SER A 665 31.93 21.38 -44.37
N ASP A 666 32.76 21.79 -45.34
CA ASP A 666 32.44 22.92 -46.23
C ASP A 666 31.39 22.55 -47.30
N TYR A 667 31.38 21.28 -47.72
CA TYR A 667 30.55 20.76 -48.81
C TYR A 667 30.05 19.35 -48.54
N TYR A 668 28.87 19.06 -49.06
CA TYR A 668 28.39 17.72 -49.36
C TYR A 668 28.81 17.33 -50.80
N LEU A 669 29.16 16.07 -51.03
CA LEU A 669 29.30 15.49 -52.37
C LEU A 669 28.04 14.70 -52.72
N VAL A 670 27.48 14.99 -53.89
CA VAL A 670 26.19 14.49 -54.36
C VAL A 670 26.37 13.92 -55.78
N PRO A 671 25.95 12.67 -56.06
CA PRO A 671 26.01 12.11 -57.42
C PRO A 671 25.17 12.92 -58.41
N ASN A 672 25.70 13.11 -59.63
CA ASN A 672 25.02 13.83 -60.72
C ASN A 672 24.96 13.05 -62.04
N GLY A 673 25.08 11.71 -61.99
CA GLY A 673 25.13 10.83 -63.16
C GLY A 673 26.52 10.69 -63.77
N ASN A 674 27.27 11.79 -63.89
CA ASN A 674 28.62 11.82 -64.50
C ASN A 674 29.76 11.96 -63.47
N GLY A 675 29.46 11.88 -62.18
CA GLY A 675 30.44 12.04 -61.09
C GLY A 675 29.83 12.65 -59.83
N MET A 676 30.65 13.40 -59.08
CA MET A 676 30.28 14.02 -57.81
C MET A 676 30.21 15.55 -57.93
N LYS A 677 29.04 16.12 -57.62
CA LYS A 677 28.82 17.57 -57.51
C LYS A 677 29.08 18.03 -56.07
N LYS A 678 29.89 19.10 -55.91
CA LYS A 678 30.04 19.80 -54.62
C LYS A 678 28.82 20.69 -54.38
N VAL A 679 28.16 20.50 -53.23
CA VAL A 679 27.04 21.33 -52.75
C VAL A 679 27.45 21.95 -51.41
N PRO A 680 27.44 23.29 -51.24
CA PRO A 680 27.83 23.92 -49.98
C PRO A 680 27.02 23.41 -48.78
N ASN A 681 27.69 23.09 -47.68
CA ASN A 681 27.02 22.74 -46.43
C ASN A 681 26.43 24.02 -45.81
N ARG A 682 25.10 24.11 -45.75
CA ARG A 682 24.33 25.24 -45.19
C ARG A 682 23.31 24.79 -44.15
N GLY A 683 23.48 23.59 -43.58
CA GLY A 683 22.46 22.90 -42.79
C GLY A 683 22.38 21.42 -43.17
N MET A 684 21.17 20.87 -43.23
CA MET A 684 20.90 19.45 -43.51
C MET A 684 21.52 18.96 -44.85
N PRO A 685 22.02 17.71 -44.91
CA PRO A 685 22.54 17.09 -46.13
C PRO A 685 21.43 16.79 -47.15
N PRO A 686 21.67 17.04 -48.46
CA PRO A 686 20.79 16.54 -49.53
C PRO A 686 20.52 15.04 -49.41
N LYS A 687 19.31 14.59 -49.77
CA LYS A 687 18.89 13.18 -49.61
C LYS A 687 19.87 12.18 -50.24
N ASN A 688 20.44 12.53 -51.39
CA ASN A 688 21.44 11.75 -52.13
C ASN A 688 22.90 12.19 -51.88
N ALA A 689 23.22 12.89 -50.80
CA ALA A 689 24.61 13.16 -50.42
C ALA A 689 25.30 11.89 -49.89
N GLU A 690 26.47 11.56 -50.45
CA GLU A 690 27.24 10.36 -50.09
C GLU A 690 28.50 10.65 -49.26
N TYR A 691 29.07 11.86 -49.37
CA TYR A 691 30.30 12.23 -48.67
C TYR A 691 30.29 13.67 -48.15
N LEU A 692 31.11 13.90 -47.12
CA LEU A 692 31.46 15.18 -46.53
C LEU A 692 32.85 15.59 -47.04
N LEU A 693 33.03 16.87 -47.40
CA LEU A 693 34.30 17.40 -47.91
C LEU A 693 34.58 18.81 -47.41
N SER A 694 35.82 19.09 -47.01
CA SER A 694 36.35 20.44 -46.79
C SER A 694 37.53 20.72 -47.71
N LYS A 695 37.81 22.00 -47.99
CA LYS A 695 38.78 22.48 -49.00
C LYS A 695 40.14 21.79 -48.93
N ASN A 696 40.64 21.55 -47.72
CA ASN A 696 41.94 20.95 -47.43
C ASN A 696 41.79 19.60 -46.69
N SER A 697 40.86 18.75 -47.10
CA SER A 697 40.62 17.44 -46.49
C SER A 697 40.16 16.40 -47.51
N LYS A 698 40.44 15.13 -47.26
CA LYS A 698 39.92 14.01 -48.07
C LYS A 698 38.42 13.78 -47.79
N PRO A 699 37.64 13.23 -48.73
CA PRO A 699 36.24 12.90 -48.51
C PRO A 699 36.07 11.90 -47.36
N VAL A 700 35.04 12.12 -46.54
CA VAL A 700 34.58 11.19 -45.49
C VAL A 700 33.18 10.74 -45.87
N LYS A 701 32.90 9.44 -45.81
CA LYS A 701 31.58 8.91 -46.18
C LYS A 701 30.52 9.39 -45.19
N LEU A 702 29.41 9.91 -45.73
CA LEU A 702 28.23 10.28 -44.95
C LEU A 702 27.48 9.01 -44.54
N VAL A 703 26.97 8.97 -43.31
CA VAL A 703 26.33 7.79 -42.73
C VAL A 703 24.91 8.17 -42.27
N ARG A 704 23.88 7.55 -42.85
CA ARG A 704 22.49 7.82 -42.48
C ARG A 704 21.95 6.87 -41.39
N GLU A 705 22.63 5.74 -41.18
CA GLU A 705 22.31 4.73 -40.17
C GLU A 705 23.59 4.11 -39.60
N VAL A 706 23.70 4.00 -38.28
CA VAL A 706 24.86 3.37 -37.63
C VAL A 706 24.85 1.87 -37.91
N GLY A 707 25.87 1.39 -38.61
CA GLY A 707 26.09 -0.05 -38.85
C GLY A 707 27.20 -0.65 -37.98
N ASN A 708 27.22 -1.98 -37.88
CA ASN A 708 28.11 -2.80 -37.05
C ASN A 708 29.59 -2.38 -37.07
N SER A 709 30.14 -2.03 -38.24
CA SER A 709 31.53 -1.57 -38.34
C SER A 709 31.78 -0.22 -37.66
N LEU A 710 30.83 0.72 -37.69
CA LEU A 710 30.96 2.01 -37.03
C LEU A 710 30.80 1.87 -35.50
N ALA A 711 29.87 1.03 -35.05
CA ALA A 711 29.70 0.70 -33.62
C ALA A 711 30.97 0.03 -33.03
N TYR A 712 31.57 -0.92 -33.75
CA TYR A 712 32.86 -1.51 -33.38
C TYR A 712 33.97 -0.45 -33.30
N THR A 713 34.10 0.39 -34.34
CA THR A 713 35.05 1.52 -34.35
C THR A 713 34.85 2.46 -33.15
N ALA A 714 33.62 2.81 -32.78
CA ALA A 714 33.34 3.65 -31.61
C ALA A 714 33.79 2.98 -30.29
N GLY A 715 33.50 1.68 -30.10
CA GLY A 715 33.92 0.93 -28.91
C GLY A 715 35.45 0.85 -28.77
N VAL A 716 36.16 0.54 -29.85
CA VAL A 716 37.64 0.54 -29.89
C VAL A 716 38.21 1.92 -29.54
N ILE A 717 37.59 2.99 -30.07
CA ILE A 717 38.05 4.36 -29.82
C ILE A 717 37.81 4.77 -28.36
N LEU A 718 36.72 4.33 -27.73
CA LEU A 718 36.44 4.59 -26.32
C LEU A 718 37.36 3.81 -25.37
N GLY A 719 37.89 2.65 -25.78
CA GLY A 719 38.95 1.92 -25.08
C GLY A 719 40.37 2.47 -25.33
N ASP A 720 41.07 1.96 -26.34
CA ASP A 720 42.48 2.30 -26.63
C ASP A 720 42.68 3.63 -27.39
N GLY A 721 41.61 4.22 -27.92
CA GLY A 721 41.69 5.40 -28.78
C GLY A 721 41.96 6.73 -28.09
N TYR A 722 42.32 7.72 -28.90
CA TYR A 722 42.48 9.12 -28.51
C TYR A 722 42.10 10.03 -29.68
N LEU A 723 41.07 10.86 -29.49
CA LEU A 723 40.81 12.01 -30.34
C LEU A 723 41.67 13.17 -29.83
N SER A 724 42.42 13.81 -30.71
CA SER A 724 43.11 15.06 -30.42
C SER A 724 42.13 16.15 -29.94
N SER A 725 42.56 16.99 -28.99
CA SER A 725 41.72 18.06 -28.42
C SER A 725 41.26 19.10 -29.45
N ASN A 726 42.06 19.32 -30.49
CA ASN A 726 41.74 20.16 -31.65
C ASN A 726 41.04 19.39 -32.79
N GLY A 727 40.77 18.10 -32.62
CA GLY A 727 40.03 17.24 -33.54
C GLY A 727 40.75 16.86 -34.84
N TYR A 728 41.99 17.27 -35.09
CA TYR A 728 42.64 17.04 -36.40
C TYR A 728 43.04 15.59 -36.66
N TYR A 729 43.30 14.80 -35.62
CA TYR A 729 43.63 13.38 -35.73
C TYR A 729 42.98 12.52 -34.66
N LEU A 730 42.81 11.25 -35.04
CA LEU A 730 42.46 10.11 -34.21
C LEU A 730 43.67 9.16 -34.19
N SER A 731 44.07 8.69 -33.01
CA SER A 731 45.09 7.64 -32.86
C SER A 731 44.60 6.52 -31.95
N VAL A 732 44.92 5.26 -32.27
CA VAL A 732 44.61 4.07 -31.46
C VAL A 732 45.86 3.20 -31.35
N THR A 733 46.08 2.60 -30.18
CA THR A 733 47.21 1.69 -29.92
C THR A 733 46.73 0.24 -29.96
N PHE A 734 47.50 -0.65 -30.59
CA PHE A 734 47.17 -2.07 -30.72
C PHE A 734 48.37 -2.95 -30.31
N ASP A 735 48.12 -4.04 -29.62
CA ASP A 735 49.11 -5.06 -29.26
C ASP A 735 48.84 -6.43 -29.93
N ASP A 736 47.80 -6.53 -30.77
CA ASP A 736 47.36 -7.73 -31.49
C ASP A 736 47.09 -7.40 -32.98
N PRO A 737 47.74 -8.08 -33.95
CA PRO A 737 47.57 -7.77 -35.36
C PRO A 737 46.15 -8.03 -35.91
N SER A 738 45.39 -8.98 -35.35
CA SER A 738 44.02 -9.25 -35.80
C SER A 738 43.05 -8.16 -35.35
N TYR A 739 43.22 -7.66 -34.12
CA TYR A 739 42.54 -6.48 -33.60
C TYR A 739 42.83 -5.22 -34.44
N MET A 740 44.12 -4.95 -34.72
CA MET A 740 44.53 -3.84 -35.58
C MET A 740 43.89 -3.91 -36.97
N ASN A 741 43.93 -5.08 -37.62
CA ASN A 741 43.37 -5.28 -38.96
C ASN A 741 41.84 -5.19 -38.99
N ALA A 742 41.15 -5.61 -37.93
CA ALA A 742 39.69 -5.43 -37.82
C ALA A 742 39.33 -3.94 -37.72
N PHE A 743 40.07 -3.16 -36.93
CA PHE A 743 39.86 -1.72 -36.82
C PHE A 743 40.13 -0.98 -38.14
N THR A 744 41.27 -1.25 -38.82
CA THR A 744 41.59 -0.58 -40.09
C THR A 744 40.62 -0.96 -41.21
N SER A 745 40.11 -2.20 -41.22
CA SER A 745 39.06 -2.66 -42.14
C SER A 745 37.67 -2.08 -41.82
N ALA A 746 37.39 -1.78 -40.55
CA ALA A 746 36.15 -1.11 -40.16
C ALA A 746 36.15 0.37 -40.56
N ILE A 747 37.23 1.10 -40.29
CA ILE A 747 37.33 2.55 -40.51
C ILE A 747 37.53 2.95 -41.98
N SER A 748 38.20 2.12 -42.80
CA SER A 748 38.43 2.40 -44.23
C SER A 748 37.13 2.56 -45.03
N LYS A 749 36.04 1.92 -44.61
CA LYS A 749 34.68 2.06 -45.17
C LYS A 749 34.13 3.50 -45.07
N PHE A 750 34.63 4.28 -44.12
CA PHE A 750 34.24 5.66 -43.88
C PHE A 750 35.31 6.67 -44.36
N LEU A 751 36.56 6.22 -44.48
CA LEU A 751 37.73 7.00 -44.88
C LEU A 751 38.41 6.40 -46.14
N PRO A 752 37.70 6.21 -47.27
CA PRO A 752 38.18 5.38 -48.38
C PRO A 752 39.48 5.88 -49.03
N GLU A 753 39.73 7.18 -49.03
CA GLU A 753 40.96 7.76 -49.57
C GLU A 753 42.08 7.95 -48.52
N SER A 754 41.82 7.72 -47.22
CA SER A 754 42.76 8.09 -46.16
C SER A 754 43.49 6.87 -45.58
N GLU A 755 44.75 6.70 -45.96
CA GLU A 755 45.62 5.68 -45.37
C GLU A 755 46.04 6.04 -43.93
N PRO A 756 46.14 5.06 -43.02
CA PRO A 756 46.68 5.27 -41.68
C PRO A 756 48.19 5.51 -41.70
N ARG A 757 48.67 6.39 -40.82
CA ARG A 757 50.07 6.39 -40.38
C ARG A 757 50.24 5.36 -39.27
N ILE A 758 50.98 4.29 -39.54
CA ILE A 758 51.30 3.25 -38.55
C ILE A 758 52.71 3.51 -38.01
N ARG A 759 52.87 3.51 -36.68
CA ARG A 759 54.16 3.54 -35.99
C ARG A 759 54.34 2.27 -35.18
N ASP A 760 55.50 1.63 -35.31
CA ASP A 760 55.84 0.44 -34.55
C ASP A 760 56.65 0.82 -33.29
N HIS A 761 56.24 0.29 -32.15
CA HIS A 761 56.91 0.45 -30.85
C HIS A 761 57.37 -0.91 -30.28
N GLY A 762 57.48 -1.94 -31.13
CA GLY A 762 57.98 -3.27 -30.80
C GLY A 762 56.94 -4.17 -30.12
N THR A 763 56.43 -3.75 -28.96
CA THR A 763 55.38 -4.47 -28.23
C THR A 763 53.96 -4.00 -28.59
N SER A 764 53.83 -2.88 -29.30
CA SER A 764 52.56 -2.31 -29.75
C SER A 764 52.75 -1.47 -31.02
N LYS A 765 51.66 -1.22 -31.74
CA LYS A 765 51.61 -0.38 -32.94
C LYS A 765 50.56 0.71 -32.79
N VAL A 766 50.92 1.95 -33.10
CA VAL A 766 50.02 3.10 -33.04
C VAL A 766 49.55 3.44 -34.45
N VAL A 767 48.24 3.35 -34.68
CA VAL A 767 47.58 3.65 -35.95
C VAL A 767 46.94 5.04 -35.84
N THR A 768 47.30 5.97 -36.72
CA THR A 768 46.83 7.37 -36.70
C THR A 768 46.17 7.77 -38.01
N TYR A 769 44.93 8.27 -37.93
CA TYR A 769 44.18 8.85 -39.05
C TYR A 769 44.05 10.37 -38.86
N GLY A 770 44.44 11.15 -39.88
CA GLY A 770 44.25 12.60 -39.91
C GLY A 770 42.95 12.97 -40.62
N SER A 771 41.85 13.13 -39.87
CA SER A 771 40.58 13.63 -40.39
C SER A 771 39.80 14.40 -39.33
N ARG A 772 39.67 15.72 -39.52
CA ARG A 772 38.87 16.58 -38.66
C ARG A 772 37.37 16.32 -38.81
N ILE A 773 36.93 16.12 -40.05
CA ILE A 773 35.53 15.77 -40.38
C ILE A 773 35.11 14.50 -39.64
N PHE A 774 35.90 13.42 -39.71
CA PHE A 774 35.52 12.15 -39.09
C PHE A 774 35.61 12.19 -37.55
N SER A 775 36.58 12.92 -36.99
CA SER A 775 36.67 13.15 -35.55
C SER A 775 35.47 13.94 -35.01
N GLU A 776 34.94 14.89 -35.79
CA GLU A 776 33.71 15.62 -35.46
C GLU A 776 32.48 14.71 -35.52
N VAL A 777 32.33 13.92 -36.59
CA VAL A 777 31.24 12.94 -36.77
C VAL A 777 31.20 11.93 -35.61
N LEU A 778 32.34 11.36 -35.24
CA LEU A 778 32.45 10.44 -34.10
C LEU A 778 32.06 11.11 -32.76
N SER A 779 32.47 12.36 -32.57
CA SER A 779 32.20 13.11 -31.34
C SER A 779 30.72 13.47 -31.19
N ARG A 780 30.03 13.81 -32.30
CA ARG A 780 28.57 14.12 -32.27
C ARG A 780 27.67 12.89 -32.23
N ILE A 781 27.96 11.83 -33.00
CA ILE A 781 27.10 10.63 -33.05
C ILE A 781 27.23 9.79 -31.78
N PHE A 782 28.44 9.68 -31.21
CA PHE A 782 28.74 8.75 -30.12
C PHE A 782 29.23 9.45 -28.84
N GLY A 783 29.07 10.77 -28.72
CA GLY A 783 29.51 11.54 -27.54
C GLY A 783 31.01 11.46 -27.23
N ILE A 784 31.85 10.98 -28.17
CA ILE A 784 33.24 10.63 -27.86
C ILE A 784 34.04 11.91 -27.52
N PRO A 785 34.66 11.99 -26.33
CA PRO A 785 35.33 13.21 -25.88
C PRO A 785 36.64 13.46 -26.64
N LYS A 786 36.85 14.72 -27.01
CA LYS A 786 38.10 15.22 -27.61
C LYS A 786 39.13 15.51 -26.51
N GLY A 787 40.38 15.09 -26.70
CA GLY A 787 41.45 15.26 -25.73
C GLY A 787 41.48 14.14 -24.68
N LYS A 788 41.67 14.50 -23.40
CA LYS A 788 41.68 13.50 -22.32
C LYS A 788 40.28 12.95 -22.11
N LYS A 789 40.09 11.64 -22.27
CA LYS A 789 38.87 10.93 -21.83
C LYS A 789 38.58 11.27 -20.37
N SER A 790 37.39 11.80 -20.12
CA SER A 790 36.92 12.12 -18.77
C SER A 790 36.60 10.83 -17.99
N ALA A 791 36.34 10.97 -16.69
CA ALA A 791 35.69 9.91 -15.91
C ALA A 791 34.17 9.78 -16.22
N VAL A 792 33.66 10.57 -17.18
CA VAL A 792 32.23 10.83 -17.45
C VAL A 792 31.91 10.55 -18.93
N TRP A 793 32.61 9.59 -19.55
CA TRP A 793 32.19 9.03 -20.83
C TRP A 793 31.08 8.01 -20.59
N ASP A 794 30.21 7.78 -21.58
CA ASP A 794 29.11 6.82 -21.44
C ASP A 794 28.89 5.96 -22.71
N VAL A 795 28.12 4.88 -22.57
CA VAL A 795 27.65 4.09 -23.72
C VAL A 795 26.65 4.93 -24.52
N PRO A 796 26.86 5.14 -25.83
CA PRO A 796 25.96 5.99 -26.63
C PRO A 796 24.59 5.34 -26.81
N ASP A 797 23.51 6.08 -26.57
CA ASP A 797 22.16 5.52 -26.57
C ASP A 797 21.71 5.08 -27.97
N ILE A 798 22.26 5.69 -29.04
CA ILE A 798 22.12 5.21 -30.43
C ILE A 798 22.63 3.76 -30.62
N VAL A 799 23.60 3.30 -29.83
CA VAL A 799 24.08 1.90 -29.81
C VAL A 799 23.10 1.00 -29.05
N LEU A 800 22.42 1.51 -28.03
CA LEU A 800 21.40 0.78 -27.26
C LEU A 800 20.09 0.57 -28.03
N THR A 801 19.87 1.24 -29.16
CA THR A 801 18.68 1.03 -30.03
C THR A 801 18.59 -0.38 -30.61
N ASN A 802 19.70 -1.12 -30.70
CA ASN A 802 19.79 -2.35 -31.50
C ASN A 802 20.76 -3.38 -30.90
N ASP A 803 20.31 -4.63 -30.72
CA ASP A 803 21.08 -5.70 -30.07
C ASP A 803 22.40 -6.00 -30.80
N ASP A 804 22.46 -5.90 -32.14
CA ASP A 804 23.69 -6.12 -32.89
C ASP A 804 24.67 -4.96 -32.74
N LEU A 805 24.21 -3.71 -32.73
CA LEU A 805 25.11 -2.58 -32.49
C LEU A 805 25.75 -2.66 -31.10
N MET A 806 24.99 -3.04 -30.07
CA MET A 806 25.55 -3.34 -28.74
C MET A 806 26.61 -4.44 -28.81
N ARG A 807 26.34 -5.58 -29.49
CA ARG A 807 27.31 -6.69 -29.62
C ARG A 807 28.62 -6.25 -30.26
N TYR A 808 28.57 -5.46 -31.34
CA TYR A 808 29.78 -4.97 -32.02
C TYR A 808 30.50 -3.86 -31.24
N PHE A 809 29.78 -2.95 -30.58
CA PHE A 809 30.37 -1.94 -29.70
C PHE A 809 31.10 -2.57 -28.50
N ILE A 810 30.45 -3.53 -27.82
CA ILE A 810 31.06 -4.29 -26.72
C ILE A 810 32.27 -5.10 -27.21
N ALA A 811 32.22 -5.69 -28.41
CA ALA A 811 33.39 -6.37 -28.98
C ALA A 811 34.57 -5.42 -29.17
N GLY A 812 34.35 -4.20 -29.68
CA GLY A 812 35.40 -3.19 -29.83
C GLY A 812 35.98 -2.73 -28.49
N LEU A 813 35.11 -2.48 -27.50
CA LEU A 813 35.54 -2.10 -26.15
C LEU A 813 36.26 -3.24 -25.41
N PHE A 814 35.90 -4.50 -25.67
CA PHE A 814 36.56 -5.67 -25.08
C PHE A 814 37.88 -6.02 -25.77
N ASP A 815 37.95 -5.90 -27.10
CA ASP A 815 39.19 -6.01 -27.85
C ASP A 815 40.21 -4.95 -27.36
N ALA A 816 39.75 -3.80 -26.85
CA ALA A 816 40.54 -2.79 -26.15
C ALA A 816 40.78 -3.08 -24.64
N ASP A 817 39.95 -2.52 -23.74
CA ASP A 817 40.11 -2.60 -22.27
C ASP A 817 39.67 -3.94 -21.64
N GLY A 818 39.13 -4.86 -22.44
CA GLY A 818 38.67 -6.17 -21.96
C GLY A 818 39.81 -7.13 -21.62
N SER A 819 39.61 -7.93 -20.57
CA SER A 819 40.58 -8.92 -20.09
C SER A 819 39.92 -10.27 -19.79
N VAL A 820 40.71 -11.34 -19.84
CA VAL A 820 40.28 -12.73 -19.64
C VAL A 820 41.05 -13.32 -18.46
N ASP A 821 40.33 -13.71 -17.39
CA ASP A 821 40.91 -14.37 -16.21
C ASP A 821 40.80 -15.90 -16.36
N GLU A 822 41.96 -16.56 -16.29
CA GLU A 822 42.10 -18.01 -16.48
C GLU A 822 42.09 -18.79 -15.14
N ASN A 823 42.30 -18.07 -14.02
CA ASN A 823 42.28 -18.61 -12.65
C ASN A 823 40.85 -18.61 -12.10
N GLY A 824 40.19 -17.46 -12.12
CA GLY A 824 38.75 -17.32 -11.91
C GLY A 824 38.04 -17.18 -13.25
N PRO A 825 37.55 -18.26 -13.90
CA PRO A 825 37.13 -18.25 -15.29
C PRO A 825 36.04 -17.20 -15.57
N ALA A 826 36.48 -16.08 -16.15
CA ALA A 826 35.71 -14.86 -16.32
C ALA A 826 36.25 -13.98 -17.45
N VAL A 827 35.41 -13.07 -17.94
CA VAL A 827 35.84 -11.92 -18.74
C VAL A 827 35.47 -10.62 -18.02
N ILE A 828 36.38 -9.64 -18.05
CA ILE A 828 36.33 -8.43 -17.23
C ILE A 828 36.57 -7.20 -18.13
N ILE A 829 35.64 -6.26 -18.15
CA ILE A 829 35.82 -4.91 -18.69
C ILE A 829 36.05 -3.97 -17.50
N THR A 830 37.05 -3.08 -17.57
CA THR A 830 37.32 -2.07 -16.53
C THR A 830 37.10 -0.67 -17.07
N THR A 831 36.43 0.21 -16.32
CA THR A 831 36.23 1.62 -16.68
C THR A 831 36.30 2.52 -15.44
N LYS A 832 36.40 3.84 -15.66
CA LYS A 832 36.28 4.87 -14.60
C LYS A 832 34.89 5.49 -14.49
N SER A 833 34.03 5.33 -15.51
CA SER A 833 32.66 5.84 -15.52
C SER A 833 31.72 4.81 -14.89
N GLU A 834 30.93 5.25 -13.91
CA GLU A 834 29.90 4.40 -13.28
C GLU A 834 28.72 4.18 -14.25
N SER A 835 28.27 5.22 -14.98
CA SER A 835 27.22 5.09 -16.00
C SER A 835 27.61 4.10 -17.08
N ALA A 836 28.83 4.22 -17.64
CA ALA A 836 29.30 3.28 -18.67
C ALA A 836 29.33 1.85 -18.15
N ALA A 837 29.77 1.62 -16.90
CA ALA A 837 29.76 0.28 -16.31
C ALA A 837 28.33 -0.28 -16.15
N ARG A 838 27.36 0.57 -15.77
CA ARG A 838 25.94 0.20 -15.63
C ARG A 838 25.27 -0.02 -16.99
N LYS A 839 25.49 0.82 -18.00
CA LYS A 839 24.98 0.61 -19.37
C LYS A 839 25.60 -0.60 -20.08
N ILE A 840 26.90 -0.90 -19.86
CA ILE A 840 27.53 -2.15 -20.33
C ILE A 840 26.93 -3.38 -19.64
N TRP A 841 26.68 -3.31 -18.32
CA TRP A 841 26.00 -4.37 -17.57
C TRP A 841 24.58 -4.60 -18.10
N TYR A 842 23.79 -3.54 -18.30
CA TYR A 842 22.46 -3.62 -18.92
C TYR A 842 22.53 -4.29 -20.30
N ALA A 843 23.43 -3.85 -21.18
CA ALA A 843 23.58 -4.45 -22.50
C ALA A 843 23.91 -5.95 -22.43
N PHE A 844 24.71 -6.40 -21.46
CA PHE A 844 24.90 -7.84 -21.20
C PHE A 844 23.60 -8.53 -20.77
N GLN A 845 22.85 -7.97 -19.80
CA GLN A 845 21.58 -8.58 -19.36
C GLN A 845 20.55 -8.68 -20.50
N ARG A 846 20.45 -7.65 -21.35
CA ARG A 846 19.57 -7.63 -22.55
C ARG A 846 19.99 -8.65 -23.61
N LEU A 847 21.29 -8.90 -23.75
CA LEU A 847 21.84 -10.01 -24.55
C LEU A 847 21.72 -11.39 -23.84
N GLY A 848 21.13 -11.45 -22.65
CA GLY A 848 20.97 -12.66 -21.86
C GLY A 848 22.27 -13.20 -21.26
N ILE A 849 23.33 -12.38 -21.19
CA ILE A 849 24.63 -12.69 -20.58
C ILE A 849 24.61 -12.13 -19.15
N ILE A 850 24.61 -12.98 -18.12
CA ILE A 850 24.61 -12.47 -16.74
C ILE A 850 25.99 -11.92 -16.41
N SER A 851 26.03 -10.65 -16.02
CA SER A 851 27.26 -9.95 -15.62
C SER A 851 27.09 -9.25 -14.26
N THR A 852 28.20 -8.87 -13.63
CA THR A 852 28.24 -8.23 -12.31
C THR A 852 29.02 -6.92 -12.40
N VAL A 853 28.47 -5.78 -11.95
CA VAL A 853 29.29 -4.57 -11.72
C VAL A 853 29.96 -4.67 -10.36
N SER A 854 31.21 -4.24 -10.25
CA SER A 854 31.95 -4.19 -8.99
C SER A 854 32.78 -2.90 -8.88
N ARG A 855 32.53 -2.12 -7.82
CA ARG A 855 33.23 -0.87 -7.48
C ARG A 855 34.50 -1.21 -6.69
N VAL A 856 35.66 -0.78 -7.17
CA VAL A 856 36.98 -1.11 -6.57
C VAL A 856 37.78 0.18 -6.36
N LYS A 857 38.32 0.39 -5.14
CA LYS A 857 39.27 1.48 -4.87
C LYS A 857 40.63 1.13 -5.50
N ASN A 858 41.09 1.93 -6.46
CA ASN A 858 42.33 1.67 -7.19
C ASN A 858 43.56 2.02 -6.34
N ARG A 859 44.34 1.01 -5.95
CA ARG A 859 45.58 1.17 -5.16
C ARG A 859 46.79 1.18 -6.10
N GLY A 860 47.26 2.37 -6.48
CA GLY A 860 48.40 2.56 -7.38
C GLY A 860 48.54 4.01 -7.86
N PHE A 861 49.42 4.26 -8.84
CA PHE A 861 49.85 5.57 -9.35
C PHE A 861 48.77 6.57 -9.82
N LYS A 862 47.49 6.19 -9.81
CA LYS A 862 46.33 7.08 -10.03
C LYS A 862 45.21 6.64 -9.11
N GLU A 863 45.16 7.22 -7.92
CA GLU A 863 44.10 6.97 -6.93
C GLU A 863 42.70 7.27 -7.49
N GLY A 864 41.68 6.72 -6.84
CA GLY A 864 40.27 6.90 -7.18
C GLY A 864 39.52 5.58 -7.34
N THR A 865 38.27 5.68 -7.76
CA THR A 865 37.39 4.52 -8.02
C THR A 865 37.59 4.00 -9.45
N ILE A 866 37.50 2.67 -9.61
CA ILE A 866 37.31 2.00 -10.90
C ILE A 866 36.13 1.02 -10.78
N PHE A 867 35.46 0.78 -11.90
CA PHE A 867 34.34 -0.15 -12.01
C PHE A 867 34.74 -1.30 -12.92
N ARG A 868 34.42 -2.52 -12.51
CA ARG A 868 34.67 -3.74 -13.28
C ARG A 868 33.36 -4.45 -13.57
N VAL A 869 33.02 -4.58 -14.86
CA VAL A 869 31.90 -5.41 -15.33
C VAL A 869 32.46 -6.81 -15.61
N ILE A 870 31.94 -7.83 -14.93
CA ILE A 870 32.49 -9.18 -14.93
C ILE A 870 31.43 -10.20 -15.35
N VAL A 871 31.69 -10.97 -16.40
CA VAL A 871 30.91 -12.17 -16.76
C VAL A 871 31.62 -13.39 -16.21
N ARG A 872 30.93 -14.25 -15.44
CA ARG A 872 31.52 -15.43 -14.79
C ARG A 872 30.87 -16.75 -15.19
N GLY A 873 31.70 -17.78 -15.34
CA GLY A 873 31.26 -19.17 -15.48
C GLY A 873 30.92 -19.58 -16.92
N VAL A 874 31.21 -20.84 -17.22
CA VAL A 874 31.33 -21.40 -18.57
C VAL A 874 30.10 -21.20 -19.47
N GLU A 875 28.89 -21.14 -18.91
CA GLU A 875 27.66 -20.95 -19.71
C GLU A 875 27.53 -19.53 -20.29
N ASP A 876 27.70 -18.47 -19.48
CA ASP A 876 27.67 -17.10 -20.05
C ASP A 876 28.97 -16.75 -20.76
N LEU A 877 30.10 -17.39 -20.43
CA LEU A 877 31.30 -17.32 -21.25
C LEU A 877 31.08 -17.92 -22.65
N ARG A 878 30.24 -18.96 -22.80
CA ARG A 878 29.82 -19.48 -24.11
C ARG A 878 28.90 -18.52 -24.84
N LYS A 879 27.90 -17.94 -24.16
CA LYS A 879 27.05 -16.89 -24.75
C LYS A 879 27.88 -15.68 -25.18
N PHE A 880 28.85 -15.27 -24.38
CA PHE A 880 29.76 -14.17 -24.70
C PHE A 880 30.60 -14.51 -25.94
N GLU A 881 31.17 -15.72 -26.02
CA GLU A 881 31.98 -16.12 -27.18
C GLU A 881 31.16 -16.28 -28.48
N SER A 882 29.89 -16.67 -28.39
CA SER A 882 29.01 -16.80 -29.56
C SER A 882 28.29 -15.50 -29.95
N LEU A 883 28.03 -14.60 -29.01
CA LEU A 883 27.34 -13.32 -29.27
C LEU A 883 28.30 -12.16 -29.53
N ILE A 884 29.43 -12.05 -28.83
CA ILE A 884 30.33 -10.89 -28.91
C ILE A 884 31.48 -11.19 -29.91
N PRO A 885 31.49 -10.57 -31.12
CA PRO A 885 32.43 -10.92 -32.19
C PRO A 885 33.84 -10.37 -31.96
N LEU A 886 34.58 -10.95 -31.01
CA LEU A 886 35.98 -10.55 -30.70
C LEU A 886 36.91 -10.72 -31.91
N SER A 887 37.70 -9.70 -32.20
CA SER A 887 38.74 -9.72 -33.24
C SER A 887 40.14 -9.96 -32.67
N HIS A 888 40.39 -9.60 -31.41
CA HIS A 888 41.70 -9.75 -30.77
C HIS A 888 42.04 -11.24 -30.58
N SER A 889 43.06 -11.71 -31.29
CA SER A 889 43.36 -13.15 -31.42
C SER A 889 43.71 -13.80 -30.08
N ARG A 890 44.63 -13.21 -29.31
CA ARG A 890 45.10 -13.79 -28.03
C ARG A 890 44.03 -13.78 -26.94
N LYS A 891 43.17 -12.75 -26.87
CA LYS A 891 42.02 -12.71 -25.95
C LYS A 891 40.98 -13.79 -26.29
N ARG A 892 40.62 -13.90 -27.57
CA ARG A 892 39.68 -14.92 -28.07
C ARG A 892 40.17 -16.35 -27.82
N GLU A 893 41.46 -16.62 -28.04
CA GLU A 893 42.01 -17.97 -27.82
C GLU A 893 42.11 -18.35 -26.33
N LYS A 894 42.42 -17.40 -25.44
CA LYS A 894 42.32 -17.62 -23.98
C LYS A 894 40.89 -17.99 -23.55
N LEU A 895 39.88 -17.26 -24.05
CA LEU A 895 38.48 -17.57 -23.79
C LEU A 895 38.12 -18.98 -24.30
N ARG A 896 38.50 -19.32 -25.54
CA ARG A 896 38.30 -20.67 -26.10
C ARG A 896 39.05 -21.77 -25.35
N ARG A 897 40.21 -21.48 -24.77
CA ARG A 897 40.94 -22.40 -23.88
C ARG A 897 40.14 -22.69 -22.61
N ILE A 898 39.68 -21.65 -21.91
CA ILE A 898 38.78 -21.78 -20.75
C ILE A 898 37.55 -22.62 -21.09
N LEU A 899 36.90 -22.39 -22.24
CA LEU A 899 35.68 -23.08 -22.65
C LEU A 899 35.85 -24.56 -23.05
N ARG A 900 37.09 -24.99 -23.35
CA ARG A 900 37.49 -26.38 -23.60
C ARG A 900 37.91 -27.09 -22.31
N GLU A 901 38.76 -26.46 -21.50
CA GLU A 901 39.34 -27.06 -20.29
C GLU A 901 38.38 -27.08 -19.10
N LYS A 902 37.65 -25.98 -18.86
CA LYS A 902 36.72 -25.87 -17.73
C LYS A 902 35.36 -26.44 -18.15
N ARG A 903 34.97 -27.57 -17.59
CA ARG A 903 33.60 -28.11 -17.77
C ARG A 903 32.56 -27.13 -17.20
N PRO A 904 31.35 -27.01 -17.80
CA PRO A 904 30.24 -26.33 -17.17
C PRO A 904 29.98 -26.88 -15.77
N TYR A 905 29.97 -25.99 -14.77
CA TYR A 905 29.62 -26.35 -13.41
C TYR A 905 28.14 -26.79 -13.39
N ARG A 906 27.83 -28.00 -12.91
CA ARG A 906 26.46 -28.60 -12.91
C ARG A 906 25.42 -27.84 -12.06
N GLY A 907 25.79 -26.68 -11.52
CA GLY A 907 24.99 -25.81 -10.68
C GLY A 907 24.91 -24.38 -11.23
N ARG A 908 24.25 -24.18 -12.37
CA ARG A 908 23.46 -22.95 -12.50
C ARG A 908 22.21 -23.08 -11.65
N HIS A 909 21.99 -22.03 -10.86
CA HIS A 909 20.95 -21.94 -9.85
C HIS A 909 19.76 -21.08 -10.34
N THR A 910 19.90 -20.40 -11.48
CA THR A 910 18.83 -19.58 -12.10
C THR A 910 17.69 -20.44 -12.69
N TYR A 911 18.04 -21.58 -13.29
CA TYR A 911 17.09 -22.63 -13.72
C TYR A 911 16.72 -23.61 -12.59
N ARG A 912 17.10 -23.28 -11.35
CA ARG A 912 16.68 -23.99 -10.16
C ARG A 912 15.70 -23.14 -9.37
N VAL A 913 14.93 -23.83 -8.56
CA VAL A 913 14.01 -23.25 -7.59
C VAL A 913 14.44 -23.69 -6.20
N PRO A 914 14.33 -22.82 -5.19
CA PRO A 914 14.49 -23.20 -3.80
C PRO A 914 13.51 -24.31 -3.46
N ILE A 915 13.91 -25.21 -2.55
CA ILE A 915 13.04 -26.29 -2.11
C ILE A 915 13.25 -26.55 -0.61
N SER A 916 12.15 -26.72 0.11
CA SER A 916 12.14 -27.19 1.50
C SER A 916 11.55 -28.61 1.58
N PRO A 917 11.81 -29.37 2.66
CA PRO A 917 11.15 -30.66 2.89
C PRO A 917 9.62 -30.55 2.91
N GLU A 918 9.10 -29.41 3.40
CA GLU A 918 7.67 -29.17 3.62
C GLU A 918 6.88 -28.89 2.33
N MET A 919 7.56 -28.55 1.24
CA MET A 919 6.92 -28.38 -0.08
C MET A 919 6.42 -29.71 -0.69
N ILE A 920 7.15 -30.81 -0.50
CA ILE A 920 6.88 -32.08 -1.21
C ILE A 920 6.42 -33.19 -0.26
N LYS A 921 7.11 -33.35 0.88
CA LYS A 921 6.88 -34.47 1.80
C LYS A 921 5.44 -34.53 2.34
N PRO A 922 4.79 -33.42 2.76
CA PRO A 922 3.44 -33.47 3.30
C PRO A 922 2.39 -33.82 2.24
N LEU A 923 2.54 -33.28 1.02
CA LEU A 923 1.62 -33.57 -0.09
C LEU A 923 1.72 -35.02 -0.56
N ARG A 924 2.94 -35.54 -0.75
CA ARG A 924 3.13 -36.94 -1.13
C ARG A 924 2.55 -37.90 -0.09
N VAL A 925 2.73 -37.61 1.20
CA VAL A 925 2.18 -38.44 2.29
C VAL A 925 0.65 -38.30 2.38
N ARG A 926 0.08 -37.11 2.18
CA ARG A 926 -1.37 -36.87 2.17
C ARG A 926 -2.07 -37.63 1.03
N LEU A 927 -1.48 -37.61 -0.17
CA LEU A 927 -1.95 -38.35 -1.34
C LEU A 927 -1.57 -39.85 -1.34
N ASN A 928 -1.09 -40.37 -0.21
CA ASN A 928 -0.70 -41.77 0.00
C ASN A 928 0.31 -42.36 -1.02
N LEU A 929 1.09 -41.50 -1.70
CA LEU A 929 2.05 -41.91 -2.72
C LEU A 929 3.37 -42.40 -2.10
N THR A 930 3.93 -43.50 -2.60
CA THR A 930 5.35 -43.83 -2.32
C THR A 930 6.28 -42.89 -3.10
N VAL A 931 7.55 -42.85 -2.70
CA VAL A 931 8.57 -42.08 -3.43
C VAL A 931 8.83 -42.66 -4.82
N ALA A 932 8.65 -43.97 -5.02
CA ALA A 932 8.80 -44.63 -6.32
C ALA A 932 7.67 -44.23 -7.29
N GLU A 933 6.42 -44.19 -6.81
CA GLU A 933 5.27 -43.75 -7.63
C GLU A 933 5.39 -42.28 -8.01
N LEU A 934 5.71 -41.39 -7.05
CA LEU A 934 5.93 -39.98 -7.36
C LEU A 934 7.12 -39.79 -8.31
N SER A 935 8.20 -40.56 -8.16
CA SER A 935 9.35 -40.54 -9.09
C SER A 935 8.94 -40.95 -10.51
N LYS A 936 8.10 -41.98 -10.66
CA LYS A 936 7.59 -42.46 -11.95
C LYS A 936 6.66 -41.42 -12.60
N LEU A 937 5.66 -40.93 -11.87
CA LEU A 937 4.70 -39.94 -12.35
C LEU A 937 5.39 -38.62 -12.72
N ALA A 938 6.23 -38.08 -11.82
CA ALA A 938 6.92 -36.81 -12.05
C ALA A 938 7.90 -36.86 -13.23
N SER A 939 8.51 -38.03 -13.50
CA SER A 939 9.41 -38.18 -14.66
C SER A 939 8.67 -38.03 -16.00
N ASN A 940 7.39 -38.40 -16.07
CA ASN A 940 6.58 -38.23 -17.28
C ASN A 940 6.29 -36.73 -17.53
N TYR A 941 5.85 -36.01 -16.50
CA TYR A 941 5.51 -34.58 -16.62
C TYR A 941 6.73 -33.64 -16.69
N ALA A 942 7.89 -34.03 -16.17
CA ALA A 942 9.09 -33.20 -16.17
C ALA A 942 9.83 -33.15 -17.52
N GLY A 943 9.61 -34.14 -18.40
CA GLY A 943 10.46 -34.37 -19.58
C GLY A 943 11.88 -34.85 -19.25
N GLU A 944 12.18 -35.11 -17.98
CA GLU A 944 13.46 -35.63 -17.49
C GLU A 944 13.26 -36.62 -16.33
N LYS A 945 14.24 -37.50 -16.09
CA LYS A 945 14.13 -38.54 -15.05
C LYS A 945 14.25 -37.94 -13.64
N VAL A 946 13.12 -37.65 -13.00
CA VAL A 946 12.99 -37.25 -11.60
C VAL A 946 13.23 -38.48 -10.71
N THR A 947 14.49 -38.73 -10.32
CA THR A 947 14.86 -39.94 -9.57
C THR A 947 14.33 -39.95 -8.13
N GLU A 948 14.02 -41.15 -7.61
CA GLU A 948 13.70 -41.34 -6.19
C GLU A 948 14.74 -40.73 -5.23
N SER A 949 16.03 -40.83 -5.56
CA SER A 949 17.11 -40.27 -4.75
C SER A 949 17.01 -38.74 -4.63
N LEU A 950 16.55 -38.05 -5.69
CA LEU A 950 16.30 -36.61 -5.64
C LEU A 950 15.18 -36.28 -4.66
N ILE A 951 14.04 -36.97 -4.75
CA ILE A 951 12.90 -36.78 -3.85
C ILE A 951 13.31 -37.11 -2.40
N ARG A 952 13.96 -38.26 -2.16
CA ARG A 952 14.49 -38.64 -0.84
C ARG A 952 15.54 -37.66 -0.28
N HIS A 953 16.19 -36.85 -1.12
CA HIS A 953 17.11 -35.81 -0.68
C HIS A 953 16.40 -34.49 -0.34
N VAL A 954 15.38 -34.09 -1.08
CA VAL A 954 14.52 -32.95 -0.71
C VAL A 954 13.80 -33.23 0.62
N GLU A 955 13.13 -34.37 0.76
CA GLU A 955 12.36 -34.73 1.98
C GLU A 955 13.22 -34.92 3.24
N LYS A 956 14.54 -34.99 3.08
CA LYS A 956 15.54 -35.08 4.16
C LYS A 956 16.35 -33.79 4.34
N GLY A 957 15.99 -32.69 3.67
CA GLY A 957 16.72 -31.42 3.73
C GLY A 957 18.13 -31.45 3.14
N ARG A 958 18.52 -32.53 2.45
CA ARG A 958 19.84 -32.73 1.83
C ARG A 958 20.00 -31.99 0.50
N THR A 959 18.96 -31.30 0.05
CA THR A 959 18.95 -30.54 -1.21
C THR A 959 17.99 -29.37 -1.02
N SER A 960 18.55 -28.16 -1.06
CA SER A 960 17.81 -26.90 -0.90
C SER A 960 17.45 -26.22 -2.22
N GLU A 961 17.77 -26.86 -3.37
CA GLU A 961 17.35 -26.43 -4.71
C GLU A 961 17.26 -27.60 -5.72
N ILE A 962 16.18 -27.63 -6.52
CA ILE A 962 16.01 -28.57 -7.64
C ILE A 962 15.75 -27.83 -8.96
N ARG A 963 15.85 -28.55 -10.10
CA ARG A 963 15.51 -27.99 -11.43
C ARG A 963 14.04 -27.57 -11.47
N ARG A 964 13.72 -26.48 -12.18
CA ARG A 964 12.32 -26.06 -12.46
C ARG A 964 11.51 -27.18 -13.10
N SER A 965 12.05 -27.85 -14.12
CA SER A 965 11.46 -29.03 -14.77
C SER A 965 11.13 -30.16 -13.78
N ALA A 966 12.02 -30.45 -12.83
CA ALA A 966 11.78 -31.45 -11.79
C ALA A 966 10.70 -31.02 -10.77
N LEU A 967 10.67 -29.74 -10.34
CA LEU A 967 9.58 -29.26 -9.47
C LEU A 967 8.24 -29.26 -10.22
N ARG A 968 8.20 -28.77 -11.46
CA ARG A 968 7.03 -28.78 -12.34
C ARG A 968 6.47 -30.19 -12.52
N GLY A 969 7.31 -31.17 -12.82
CA GLY A 969 6.88 -32.56 -12.97
C GLY A 969 6.33 -33.15 -11.68
N ILE A 970 6.91 -32.82 -10.52
CA ILE A 970 6.38 -33.19 -9.21
C ILE A 970 5.04 -32.49 -8.93
N ALA A 971 4.93 -31.19 -9.24
CA ALA A 971 3.73 -30.38 -9.05
C ALA A 971 2.55 -30.94 -9.86
N LEU A 972 2.75 -31.18 -11.16
CA LEU A 972 1.73 -31.74 -12.06
C LEU A 972 1.35 -33.18 -11.68
N ALA A 973 2.32 -34.00 -11.25
CA ALA A 973 2.05 -35.34 -10.74
C ALA A 973 1.20 -35.32 -9.45
N LEU A 974 1.48 -34.41 -8.53
CA LEU A 974 0.71 -34.24 -7.30
C LEU A 974 -0.68 -33.66 -7.59
N GLN A 975 -0.81 -32.70 -8.51
CA GLN A 975 -2.12 -32.18 -8.95
C GLN A 975 -2.99 -33.28 -9.58
N LYS A 976 -2.46 -34.07 -10.52
CA LYS A 976 -3.23 -35.13 -11.17
C LYS A 976 -3.75 -36.16 -10.16
N VAL A 977 -2.92 -36.59 -9.20
CA VAL A 977 -3.33 -37.53 -8.15
C VAL A 977 -4.30 -36.88 -7.15
N ALA A 978 -4.13 -35.59 -6.83
CA ALA A 978 -5.08 -34.86 -5.99
C ALA A 978 -6.47 -34.74 -6.63
N GLU A 979 -6.52 -34.49 -7.95
CA GLU A 979 -7.74 -34.52 -8.76
C GLU A 979 -8.37 -35.93 -8.78
N ASP A 980 -7.57 -36.98 -9.01
CA ASP A 980 -8.05 -38.37 -9.04
C ASP A 980 -8.63 -38.87 -7.70
N VAL A 981 -8.28 -38.23 -6.57
CA VAL A 981 -8.83 -38.56 -5.23
C VAL A 981 -9.77 -37.49 -4.65
N GLY A 982 -10.04 -36.41 -5.39
CA GLY A 982 -10.92 -35.31 -4.94
C GLY A 982 -10.38 -34.44 -3.80
N ASP A 983 -9.06 -34.31 -3.65
CA ASP A 983 -8.42 -33.54 -2.56
C ASP A 983 -8.01 -32.14 -3.03
N GLU A 984 -8.99 -31.22 -3.05
CA GLU A 984 -8.82 -29.82 -3.49
C GLU A 984 -7.68 -29.08 -2.78
N ASP A 985 -7.51 -29.26 -1.46
CA ASP A 985 -6.43 -28.60 -0.70
C ASP A 985 -5.04 -29.16 -1.06
N ALA A 986 -4.95 -30.45 -1.39
CA ALA A 986 -3.71 -31.01 -1.95
C ALA A 986 -3.46 -30.51 -3.39
N TRP A 987 -4.50 -30.36 -4.21
CA TRP A 987 -4.39 -29.80 -5.57
C TRP A 987 -3.92 -28.34 -5.53
N VAL A 988 -4.56 -27.49 -4.73
CA VAL A 988 -4.21 -26.07 -4.53
C VAL A 988 -2.75 -25.94 -4.11
N LYS A 989 -2.30 -26.72 -3.12
CA LYS A 989 -0.91 -26.69 -2.66
C LYS A 989 0.08 -27.23 -3.71
N ALA A 990 -0.32 -28.22 -4.51
CA ALA A 990 0.47 -28.69 -5.65
C ALA A 990 0.49 -27.68 -6.81
N LYS A 991 -0.53 -26.81 -6.96
CA LYS A 991 -0.55 -25.71 -7.92
C LYS A 991 0.43 -24.59 -7.55
N ARG A 992 0.59 -24.28 -6.25
CA ARG A 992 1.65 -23.37 -5.77
C ARG A 992 3.05 -23.81 -6.22
N LEU A 993 3.34 -25.12 -6.17
CA LEU A 993 4.63 -25.67 -6.61
C LEU A 993 4.87 -25.47 -8.11
N GLU A 994 3.82 -25.50 -8.93
CA GLU A 994 3.89 -25.20 -10.36
C GLU A 994 4.18 -23.72 -10.59
N LEU A 995 3.47 -22.81 -9.90
CA LEU A 995 3.71 -21.36 -10.00
C LEU A 995 5.15 -20.99 -9.59
N ILE A 996 5.68 -21.58 -8.51
CA ILE A 996 7.10 -21.44 -8.12
C ILE A 996 8.05 -21.98 -9.21
N ALA A 997 7.68 -23.05 -9.92
CA ALA A 997 8.49 -23.63 -10.99
C ALA A 997 8.43 -22.83 -12.30
N GLU A 998 7.28 -22.24 -12.62
CA GLU A 998 6.99 -21.58 -13.91
C GLU A 998 7.08 -20.05 -13.88
N GLY A 999 7.18 -19.42 -12.70
CA GLY A 999 7.29 -17.97 -12.56
C GLY A 999 8.50 -17.37 -13.28
N ASP A 1000 8.33 -16.17 -13.81
CA ASP A 1000 9.34 -15.42 -14.55
C ASP A 1000 10.38 -14.71 -13.64
N VAL A 1001 10.27 -14.84 -12.32
CA VAL A 1001 11.35 -14.55 -11.37
C VAL A 1001 12.18 -15.80 -11.02
N TYR A 1002 13.49 -15.64 -10.84
CA TYR A 1002 14.39 -16.61 -10.23
C TYR A 1002 14.85 -16.15 -8.84
N TRP A 1003 15.28 -17.11 -8.03
CA TRP A 1003 15.57 -16.89 -6.61
C TRP A 1003 17.06 -16.80 -6.36
N ASP A 1004 17.61 -15.58 -6.30
CA ASP A 1004 19.04 -15.39 -6.09
C ASP A 1004 19.42 -15.13 -4.64
N ARG A 1005 20.56 -15.68 -4.25
CA ARG A 1005 21.04 -15.66 -2.87
C ARG A 1005 21.74 -14.34 -2.58
N VAL A 1006 21.30 -13.61 -1.56
CA VAL A 1006 22.01 -12.45 -1.02
C VAL A 1006 23.35 -12.92 -0.47
N VAL A 1007 24.44 -12.24 -0.84
CA VAL A 1007 25.81 -12.57 -0.39
C VAL A 1007 26.39 -11.54 0.56
N GLU A 1008 25.88 -10.31 0.54
CA GLU A 1008 26.48 -9.15 1.20
C GLU A 1008 25.40 -8.10 1.44
N VAL A 1009 25.39 -7.55 2.66
CA VAL A 1009 24.46 -6.53 3.15
C VAL A 1009 25.30 -5.56 3.98
N GLU A 1010 25.30 -4.29 3.59
CA GLU A 1010 26.19 -3.25 4.12
C GLU A 1010 25.39 -1.98 4.43
N GLU A 1011 25.57 -1.39 5.61
CA GLU A 1011 25.13 -0.02 5.87
C GLU A 1011 26.12 0.96 5.22
N ILE A 1012 25.63 1.90 4.41
CA ILE A 1012 26.47 2.93 3.80
C ILE A 1012 26.02 4.34 4.24
N ALA A 1013 26.99 5.22 4.43
CA ALA A 1013 26.75 6.66 4.52
C ALA A 1013 26.49 7.22 3.11
N PRO A 1014 25.37 7.92 2.87
CA PRO A 1014 25.07 8.61 1.62
C PRO A 1014 26.22 9.52 1.16
N GLU A 1015 26.84 10.24 2.09
CA GLU A 1015 27.92 11.20 1.84
C GLU A 1015 29.21 10.53 1.34
N GLU A 1016 29.48 9.27 1.74
CA GLU A 1016 30.61 8.48 1.23
C GLU A 1016 30.35 7.88 -0.16
N ALA A 1017 29.08 7.69 -0.51
CA ALA A 1017 28.68 7.11 -1.79
C ALA A 1017 28.48 8.19 -2.88
N GLY A 1018 28.14 9.42 -2.48
CA GLY A 1018 27.89 10.58 -3.36
C GLY A 1018 26.41 10.91 -3.56
N ILE A 1019 25.55 10.56 -2.60
CA ILE A 1019 24.10 10.50 -2.76
C ILE A 1019 23.43 11.75 -2.17
N GLU A 1020 22.79 12.58 -3.01
CA GLU A 1020 22.00 13.73 -2.55
C GLU A 1020 20.50 13.43 -2.47
N TYR A 1021 19.96 12.71 -3.45
CA TYR A 1021 18.53 12.39 -3.56
C TYR A 1021 18.27 10.88 -3.62
N LEU A 1022 17.03 10.51 -3.28
CA LEU A 1022 16.47 9.17 -3.35
C LEU A 1022 15.08 9.24 -4.01
N TYR A 1023 14.68 8.20 -4.74
CA TYR A 1023 13.56 8.22 -5.68
C TYR A 1023 12.63 7.02 -5.51
N ASP A 1024 11.34 7.16 -5.81
CA ASP A 1024 10.40 6.02 -5.81
C ASP A 1024 9.26 6.22 -6.85
N LEU A 1025 8.52 5.15 -7.14
CA LEU A 1025 7.44 5.11 -8.13
C LEU A 1025 6.13 4.62 -7.50
N THR A 1026 5.02 5.35 -7.71
CA THR A 1026 3.69 4.78 -7.49
C THR A 1026 3.27 4.00 -8.72
N VAL A 1027 3.26 2.68 -8.60
CA VAL A 1027 2.85 1.73 -9.65
C VAL A 1027 1.45 1.20 -9.34
N ASP A 1028 0.54 1.24 -10.30
CA ASP A 1028 -0.85 0.81 -10.11
C ASP A 1028 -0.99 -0.72 -9.93
N GLU A 1029 -2.16 -1.14 -9.43
CA GLU A 1029 -2.63 -2.52 -9.15
C GLU A 1029 -1.67 -3.42 -8.32
N ASP A 1030 -0.52 -3.77 -8.88
CA ASP A 1030 0.49 -4.69 -8.35
C ASP A 1030 1.33 -4.06 -7.22
N HIS A 1031 1.42 -2.72 -7.22
CA HIS A 1031 2.27 -1.92 -6.32
C HIS A 1031 3.69 -2.48 -6.17
N ASN A 1032 4.31 -2.90 -7.27
CA ASN A 1032 5.69 -3.40 -7.31
C ASN A 1032 6.35 -3.13 -8.67
N TYR A 1033 7.68 -3.00 -8.70
CA TYR A 1033 8.46 -2.83 -9.94
C TYR A 1033 9.85 -3.46 -9.84
N VAL A 1034 10.47 -3.68 -10.99
CA VAL A 1034 11.83 -4.25 -11.13
C VAL A 1034 12.90 -3.15 -11.15
N ALA A 1035 13.79 -3.14 -10.16
CA ALA A 1035 14.95 -2.24 -10.07
C ALA A 1035 16.28 -3.01 -9.87
N ASN A 1036 17.27 -2.77 -10.73
CA ASN A 1036 18.49 -3.59 -10.90
C ASN A 1036 18.19 -5.11 -10.96
N GLY A 1037 17.00 -5.48 -11.44
CA GLY A 1037 16.50 -6.85 -11.50
C GLY A 1037 15.68 -7.34 -10.29
N ILE A 1038 15.50 -6.56 -9.21
CA ILE A 1038 14.89 -6.96 -7.92
C ILE A 1038 13.53 -6.24 -7.66
N LEU A 1039 12.65 -6.74 -6.78
CA LEU A 1039 11.20 -6.43 -6.66
C LEU A 1039 10.74 -5.80 -5.28
N LEU A 1040 9.70 -4.92 -5.23
CA LEU A 1040 9.46 -3.82 -4.21
C LEU A 1040 7.95 -3.54 -3.78
N SER A 1041 7.53 -2.76 -2.73
CA SER A 1041 6.06 -2.48 -2.38
C SER A 1041 5.58 -1.45 -1.27
N ASN A 1042 4.25 -1.18 -1.16
CA ASN A 1042 3.51 -0.08 -0.40
C ASN A 1042 2.56 -0.48 0.82
N CYS A 1043 1.76 0.42 1.52
CA CYS A 1043 0.92 0.17 2.78
C CYS A 1043 -0.01 1.36 3.38
N MET A 1044 -0.95 1.44 4.43
CA MET A 1044 -1.80 0.58 5.37
C MET A 1044 -3.14 1.21 6.04
N GLY A 1045 -4.08 0.46 6.74
CA GLY A 1045 -5.54 0.73 7.13
C GLY A 1045 -6.30 -0.04 8.33
N THR A 1046 -7.62 -0.48 8.26
CA THR A 1046 -8.56 -1.06 9.35
C THR A 1046 -9.52 -2.35 9.05
N ILE A 1047 -10.38 -2.96 9.97
CA ILE A 1047 -11.28 -4.23 9.81
C ILE A 1047 -12.32 -4.73 10.94
N HIS A 1048 -13.12 -5.82 10.74
CA HIS A 1048 -13.83 -6.72 11.74
C HIS A 1048 -13.01 -7.94 12.31
N SER A 1049 -13.20 -8.41 13.56
CA SER A 1049 -12.64 -9.70 14.11
C SER A 1049 -13.19 -10.14 15.50
N ASN A 1050 -12.69 -11.23 16.15
CA ASN A 1050 -12.95 -11.54 17.57
C ASN A 1050 -11.71 -11.46 18.50
N SER A 1051 -10.51 -11.24 17.99
CA SER A 1051 -9.29 -10.99 18.79
C SER A 1051 -8.23 -10.26 17.97
N ALA A 1052 -7.30 -9.53 18.60
CA ALA A 1052 -6.35 -8.68 17.88
C ALA A 1052 -5.44 -9.46 16.91
N ARG A 1053 -5.13 -10.73 17.19
CA ARG A 1053 -4.39 -11.60 16.25
C ARG A 1053 -5.27 -12.12 15.11
N GLU A 1054 -6.56 -12.33 15.34
CA GLU A 1054 -7.53 -12.67 14.29
C GLU A 1054 -7.87 -11.46 13.40
N THR A 1055 -7.78 -10.24 13.94
CA THR A 1055 -7.81 -8.98 13.17
C THR A 1055 -6.76 -8.99 12.07
N ILE A 1056 -5.51 -9.28 12.44
CA ILE A 1056 -4.40 -9.39 11.48
C ILE A 1056 -4.63 -10.50 10.46
N VAL A 1057 -5.00 -11.70 10.91
CA VAL A 1057 -5.24 -12.82 9.98
C VAL A 1057 -6.38 -12.52 8.99
N ARG A 1058 -7.45 -11.82 9.39
CA ARG A 1058 -8.50 -11.41 8.46
C ARG A 1058 -8.08 -10.31 7.49
N LEU A 1059 -7.23 -9.38 7.90
CA LEU A 1059 -6.65 -8.37 7.00
C LEU A 1059 -5.85 -9.03 5.88
N GLU A 1060 -5.01 -9.98 6.27
CA GLU A 1060 -4.14 -10.77 5.38
C GLU A 1060 -4.90 -11.79 4.51
N SER A 1061 -6.22 -11.96 4.71
CA SER A 1061 -7.03 -12.95 4.00
C SER A 1061 -7.92 -12.31 2.90
N PRO A 1062 -8.30 -13.08 1.87
CA PRO A 1062 -9.36 -12.68 0.96
C PRO A 1062 -10.70 -12.45 1.69
N PRO A 1063 -11.52 -11.49 1.24
CA PRO A 1063 -11.35 -10.61 0.07
C PRO A 1063 -10.60 -9.30 0.38
N MET A 1064 -9.92 -9.19 1.53
CA MET A 1064 -9.30 -7.95 2.00
C MET A 1064 -7.84 -7.81 1.58
N ASN A 1065 -7.12 -8.93 1.44
CA ASN A 1065 -5.84 -9.05 0.75
C ASN A 1065 -4.85 -7.91 1.10
N VAL A 1066 -4.65 -7.68 2.39
CA VAL A 1066 -3.68 -6.72 2.92
C VAL A 1066 -2.36 -7.44 3.18
N PRO A 1067 -1.29 -7.21 2.41
CA PRO A 1067 0.00 -7.82 2.69
C PRO A 1067 0.48 -7.57 4.13
N ARG A 1068 1.10 -8.58 4.74
CA ARG A 1068 1.60 -8.53 6.13
C ARG A 1068 2.51 -7.33 6.41
N ILE A 1069 3.28 -6.88 5.43
CA ILE A 1069 4.20 -5.74 5.56
C ILE A 1069 3.48 -4.40 5.70
N MET A 1070 2.17 -4.37 5.45
CA MET A 1070 1.36 -3.16 5.52
C MET A 1070 0.88 -2.94 6.96
N ILE A 1071 0.48 -4.01 7.64
CA ILE A 1071 0.03 -4.04 9.03
C ILE A 1071 0.85 -3.20 10.04
N PRO A 1072 2.20 -3.12 10.03
CA PRO A 1072 2.99 -2.51 11.11
C PRO A 1072 2.89 -0.99 11.31
N ALA A 1073 2.18 -0.24 10.46
CA ALA A 1073 1.85 1.15 10.77
C ALA A 1073 0.41 1.33 11.32
N LEU A 1074 -0.28 0.23 11.63
CA LEU A 1074 -1.42 0.27 12.54
C LEU A 1074 -0.85 0.42 13.94
N ASP A 1075 -1.09 1.55 14.59
CA ASP A 1075 -0.60 1.75 15.94
C ASP A 1075 -1.39 0.89 16.94
N ILE A 1076 -2.74 0.86 16.83
CA ILE A 1076 -3.64 0.28 17.84
C ILE A 1076 -4.77 -0.57 17.23
N ILE A 1077 -5.02 -1.74 17.82
CA ILE A 1077 -6.23 -2.55 17.67
C ILE A 1077 -7.03 -2.50 18.98
N LEU A 1078 -8.23 -1.95 18.93
CA LEU A 1078 -9.19 -1.91 20.03
C LEU A 1078 -10.24 -3.01 19.82
N MET A 1079 -10.20 -4.05 20.65
CA MET A 1079 -11.10 -5.22 20.53
C MET A 1079 -12.35 -5.07 21.38
N GLN A 1080 -13.53 -5.09 20.75
CA GLN A 1080 -14.82 -4.95 21.42
C GLN A 1080 -15.72 -6.18 21.21
N VAL A 1081 -16.18 -6.78 22.32
CA VAL A 1081 -16.98 -8.01 22.33
C VAL A 1081 -18.34 -7.81 23.00
N ARG A 1082 -19.36 -8.47 22.45
CA ARG A 1082 -20.72 -8.55 23.01
C ARG A 1082 -20.81 -9.74 23.97
N PHE A 1083 -20.93 -9.48 25.26
CA PHE A 1083 -21.17 -10.49 26.28
C PHE A 1083 -22.66 -10.63 26.59
N HIS A 1084 -23.09 -11.82 27.01
CA HIS A 1084 -24.44 -12.05 27.53
C HIS A 1084 -24.37 -12.47 29.01
N SER A 1085 -24.59 -11.51 29.89
CA SER A 1085 -24.55 -11.69 31.34
C SER A 1085 -25.91 -12.14 31.87
N ARG A 1086 -25.94 -13.24 32.64
CA ARG A 1086 -27.15 -13.70 33.36
C ARG A 1086 -27.74 -12.67 34.33
N LYS A 1087 -26.98 -11.62 34.71
CA LYS A 1087 -27.43 -10.54 35.60
C LYS A 1087 -27.64 -9.19 34.87
N LYS A 1088 -26.78 -8.84 33.91
CA LYS A 1088 -26.80 -7.54 33.21
C LYS A 1088 -27.41 -7.57 31.79
N GLY A 1089 -27.80 -8.74 31.27
CA GLY A 1089 -28.30 -8.91 29.91
C GLY A 1089 -27.18 -8.82 28.86
N THR A 1090 -27.47 -8.30 27.66
CA THR A 1090 -26.42 -7.98 26.69
C THR A 1090 -25.58 -6.81 27.23
N VAL A 1091 -24.27 -6.99 27.36
CA VAL A 1091 -23.32 -5.90 27.64
C VAL A 1091 -22.20 -5.89 26.61
N ARG A 1092 -21.61 -4.72 26.37
CA ARG A 1092 -20.50 -4.51 25.43
C ARG A 1092 -19.27 -4.07 26.22
N ARG A 1093 -18.12 -4.68 25.93
CA ARG A 1093 -16.84 -4.43 26.61
C ARG A 1093 -15.73 -4.33 25.58
N VAL A 1094 -14.80 -3.39 25.78
CA VAL A 1094 -13.45 -3.54 25.24
C VAL A 1094 -12.77 -4.65 26.03
N THR A 1095 -12.33 -5.70 25.34
CA THR A 1095 -11.70 -6.88 25.96
C THR A 1095 -10.19 -6.80 26.00
N GLU A 1096 -9.62 -6.07 25.05
CA GLU A 1096 -8.19 -6.00 24.79
C GLU A 1096 -7.91 -4.73 23.99
N ILE A 1097 -6.88 -3.99 24.38
CA ILE A 1097 -6.27 -2.95 23.53
C ILE A 1097 -4.86 -3.44 23.24
N ALA A 1098 -4.59 -3.71 21.97
CA ALA A 1098 -3.33 -4.27 21.49
C ALA A 1098 -2.64 -3.28 20.57
N GLU A 1099 -1.44 -2.87 20.96
CA GLU A 1099 -0.51 -2.09 20.16
C GLU A 1099 0.33 -2.99 19.25
N ILE A 1100 0.62 -2.57 18.02
CA ILE A 1100 1.53 -3.32 17.16
C ILE A 1100 2.97 -2.93 17.48
N SER A 1101 3.66 -3.79 18.23
CA SER A 1101 5.03 -3.50 18.68
C SER A 1101 6.09 -3.83 17.64
N GLY A 1102 5.79 -4.70 16.68
CA GLY A 1102 6.65 -4.97 15.53
C GLY A 1102 6.34 -6.32 14.85
N VAL A 1103 7.32 -6.84 14.11
CA VAL A 1103 7.27 -8.17 13.49
C VAL A 1103 8.51 -8.94 13.90
N GLU A 1104 8.31 -10.11 14.51
CA GLU A 1104 9.38 -11.01 14.96
C GLU A 1104 9.24 -12.37 14.28
N GLY A 1105 10.18 -12.68 13.39
CA GLY A 1105 10.07 -13.82 12.48
C GLY A 1105 8.78 -13.72 11.65
N GLU A 1106 7.98 -14.80 11.66
CA GLU A 1106 6.69 -14.88 10.97
C GLU A 1106 5.49 -14.48 11.85
N ASN A 1107 5.69 -13.69 12.91
CA ASN A 1107 4.59 -13.22 13.75
C ASN A 1107 4.61 -11.70 13.91
N ILE A 1108 3.46 -11.07 13.68
CA ILE A 1108 3.21 -9.72 14.18
C ILE A 1108 3.08 -9.80 15.71
N GLN A 1109 3.90 -9.01 16.38
CA GLN A 1109 3.89 -8.89 17.83
C GLN A 1109 2.89 -7.81 18.25
N LEU A 1110 2.09 -8.18 19.25
CA LEU A 1110 0.96 -7.41 19.74
C LEU A 1110 1.15 -7.18 21.23
N ASN A 1111 1.57 -5.97 21.60
CA ASN A 1111 1.64 -5.52 22.98
C ASN A 1111 0.22 -5.27 23.47
N LYS A 1112 -0.36 -6.21 24.20
CA LYS A 1112 -1.65 -5.99 24.88
C LYS A 1112 -1.41 -4.99 26.01
N LEU A 1113 -1.76 -3.72 25.81
CA LEU A 1113 -1.58 -2.65 26.80
C LEU A 1113 -2.65 -2.73 27.89
N TYR A 1114 -3.87 -3.11 27.50
CA TYR A 1114 -5.00 -3.33 28.40
C TYR A 1114 -5.68 -4.67 28.14
N LYS A 1115 -6.17 -5.30 29.20
CA LYS A 1115 -6.89 -6.58 29.15
C LYS A 1115 -8.04 -6.59 30.16
N TYR A 1116 -9.21 -7.03 29.71
CA TYR A 1116 -10.42 -7.09 30.54
C TYR A 1116 -10.36 -8.25 31.54
N ASP A 1117 -10.76 -7.98 32.78
CA ASP A 1117 -10.94 -8.93 33.88
C ASP A 1117 -12.45 -9.22 34.08
N PRO A 1118 -12.94 -10.40 33.63
CA PRO A 1118 -14.36 -10.77 33.78
C PRO A 1118 -14.82 -10.98 35.22
N ALA A 1119 -13.89 -11.12 36.19
CA ALA A 1119 -14.25 -11.25 37.61
C ALA A 1119 -14.56 -9.89 38.25
N LYS A 1120 -13.91 -8.82 37.78
CA LYS A 1120 -14.13 -7.44 38.22
C LYS A 1120 -15.14 -6.65 37.37
N ASP A 1121 -15.34 -7.04 36.11
CA ASP A 1121 -16.07 -6.25 35.09
C ASP A 1121 -15.32 -4.95 34.71
N GLU A 1122 -13.99 -5.00 34.73
CA GLU A 1122 -13.06 -3.87 34.55
C GLU A 1122 -12.01 -4.15 33.46
N LEU A 1123 -11.48 -3.08 32.85
CA LEU A 1123 -10.38 -3.13 31.87
C LEU A 1123 -9.10 -2.65 32.56
N LEU A 1124 -8.13 -3.56 32.73
CA LEU A 1124 -6.91 -3.31 33.50
C LEU A 1124 -5.68 -3.14 32.60
N PRO A 1125 -4.72 -2.26 32.95
CA PRO A 1125 -3.42 -2.23 32.29
C PRO A 1125 -2.63 -3.51 32.56
N THR A 1126 -1.65 -3.81 31.70
CA THR A 1126 -0.85 -5.05 31.73
C THR A 1126 0.61 -4.83 32.16
N GLU A 1127 0.96 -3.61 32.58
CA GLU A 1127 2.34 -3.16 32.87
C GLU A 1127 3.29 -3.17 31.65
N VAL A 1128 2.79 -3.48 30.44
CA VAL A 1128 3.56 -3.39 29.20
C VAL A 1128 3.66 -1.92 28.75
N PRO A 1129 4.88 -1.35 28.58
CA PRO A 1129 5.04 0.03 28.15
C PRO A 1129 4.60 0.20 26.68
N SER A 1130 3.83 1.25 26.41
CA SER A 1130 3.38 1.59 25.06
C SER A 1130 4.55 2.11 24.19
N ARG A 1131 4.84 1.41 23.10
CA ARG A 1131 5.70 1.90 22.02
C ARG A 1131 5.14 3.18 21.39
N VAL A 1132 3.82 3.29 21.21
CA VAL A 1132 3.19 4.44 20.55
C VAL A 1132 3.35 5.71 21.37
N LEU A 1133 3.17 5.66 22.71
CA LEU A 1133 3.50 6.80 23.58
C LEU A 1133 5.00 7.13 23.56
N ASN A 1134 5.88 6.14 23.48
CA ASN A 1134 7.33 6.37 23.36
C ASN A 1134 7.74 6.98 21.99
N GLU A 1135 6.99 6.71 20.92
CA GLU A 1135 7.16 7.41 19.63
C GLU A 1135 6.60 8.83 19.68
N LEU A 1136 5.42 9.02 20.26
CA LEU A 1136 4.79 10.33 20.44
C LEU A 1136 5.69 11.26 21.27
N SER A 1137 6.23 10.78 22.40
CA SER A 1137 7.22 11.48 23.24
C SER A 1137 8.43 11.97 22.44
N ARG A 1138 8.98 11.13 21.55
CA ARG A 1138 10.12 11.50 20.69
C ARG A 1138 9.75 12.51 19.60
N HIS A 1139 8.48 12.57 19.21
CA HIS A 1139 7.98 13.43 18.14
C HIS A 1139 7.52 14.80 18.66
N THR A 1140 6.90 14.87 19.83
CA THR A 1140 6.54 16.13 20.51
C THR A 1140 7.72 16.74 21.28
N GLY A 1141 8.71 15.93 21.65
CA GLY A 1141 9.81 16.32 22.55
C GLY A 1141 9.46 16.21 24.04
N MET A 1142 8.21 15.91 24.38
CA MET A 1142 7.74 15.72 25.76
C MET A 1142 8.32 14.44 26.36
N SER A 1143 8.67 14.47 27.64
CA SER A 1143 8.96 13.25 28.41
C SER A 1143 7.71 12.38 28.59
N VAL A 1144 7.91 11.09 28.91
CA VAL A 1144 6.79 10.19 29.24
C VAL A 1144 6.01 10.69 30.47
N SER A 1145 6.67 11.36 31.42
CA SER A 1145 6.03 12.03 32.55
C SER A 1145 5.09 13.17 32.13
N GLU A 1146 5.46 13.98 31.14
CA GLU A 1146 4.59 15.03 30.60
C GLU A 1146 3.41 14.44 29.83
N LEU A 1147 3.59 13.31 29.12
CA LEU A 1147 2.47 12.60 28.47
C LEU A 1147 1.46 12.01 29.49
N GLU A 1148 1.92 11.54 30.66
CA GLU A 1148 1.00 11.07 31.71
C GLU A 1148 0.30 12.25 32.44
N ILE A 1149 0.93 13.43 32.51
CA ILE A 1149 0.27 14.69 32.93
C ILE A 1149 -0.85 15.07 31.94
N GLU A 1150 -0.54 15.09 30.65
CA GLU A 1150 -1.52 15.33 29.57
C GLU A 1150 -2.70 14.35 29.61
N ARG A 1151 -2.45 13.11 30.07
CA ARG A 1151 -3.47 12.08 30.22
C ARG A 1151 -4.36 12.33 31.43
N GLU A 1152 -3.77 12.66 32.59
CA GLU A 1152 -4.55 12.92 33.80
C GLU A 1152 -5.43 14.18 33.66
N LYS A 1153 -4.95 15.23 32.98
CA LYS A 1153 -5.78 16.38 32.55
C LYS A 1153 -7.01 15.93 31.76
N ARG A 1154 -6.81 15.14 30.69
CA ARG A 1154 -7.90 14.59 29.86
C ARG A 1154 -8.83 13.68 30.67
N LYS A 1155 -8.30 12.93 31.65
CA LYS A 1155 -9.08 12.09 32.57
C LYS A 1155 -9.99 12.92 33.49
N ILE A 1156 -9.46 13.99 34.07
CA ILE A 1156 -10.19 14.96 34.91
C ILE A 1156 -11.37 15.56 34.15
N VAL A 1157 -11.17 15.97 32.88
CA VAL A 1157 -12.24 16.52 32.03
C VAL A 1157 -13.36 15.49 31.78
N LEU A 1158 -13.01 14.22 31.54
CA LEU A 1158 -13.98 13.12 31.41
C LEU A 1158 -14.71 12.83 32.74
N GLU A 1159 -13.99 12.85 33.87
CA GLU A 1159 -14.53 12.57 35.21
C GLU A 1159 -15.49 13.68 35.68
N TRP A 1160 -15.18 14.95 35.41
CA TRP A 1160 -16.09 16.08 35.61
C TRP A 1160 -17.34 15.98 34.71
N MET A 1161 -17.20 15.65 33.42
CA MET A 1161 -18.36 15.42 32.55
C MET A 1161 -19.25 14.27 33.05
N ILE A 1162 -18.65 13.22 33.61
CA ILE A 1162 -19.38 12.12 34.26
C ILE A 1162 -20.18 12.65 35.46
N GLU A 1163 -19.53 13.41 36.36
CA GLU A 1163 -20.10 14.01 37.58
C GLU A 1163 -21.28 14.96 37.27
N LYS A 1164 -21.11 15.88 36.31
CA LYS A 1164 -22.16 16.83 35.89
C LYS A 1164 -23.30 16.20 35.08
N GLY A 1165 -23.17 14.93 34.70
CA GLY A 1165 -24.18 14.23 33.92
C GLY A 1165 -24.22 14.60 32.43
N ILE A 1166 -23.23 15.38 31.96
CA ILE A 1166 -22.99 15.72 30.56
C ILE A 1166 -22.90 14.42 29.75
N ARG A 1167 -23.56 14.37 28.59
CA ARG A 1167 -23.72 13.12 27.80
C ARG A 1167 -24.18 13.25 26.36
N SER A 1168 -24.80 14.36 25.95
CA SER A 1168 -25.21 14.52 24.54
C SER A 1168 -23.99 14.72 23.66
N ILE A 1169 -24.09 14.41 22.37
CA ILE A 1169 -23.00 14.66 21.42
C ILE A 1169 -22.58 16.14 21.40
N ASP A 1170 -23.55 17.06 21.46
CA ASP A 1170 -23.29 18.50 21.36
C ASP A 1170 -22.59 19.03 22.63
N ASP A 1171 -23.06 18.65 23.83
CA ASP A 1171 -22.43 19.06 25.09
C ASP A 1171 -21.01 18.47 25.24
N VAL A 1172 -20.84 17.18 24.92
CA VAL A 1172 -19.54 16.49 25.04
C VAL A 1172 -18.55 17.02 24.00
N GLY A 1173 -19.00 17.21 22.75
CA GLY A 1173 -18.21 17.83 21.69
C GLY A 1173 -17.81 19.27 22.02
N HIS A 1174 -18.70 20.06 22.62
CA HIS A 1174 -18.39 21.42 23.08
C HIS A 1174 -17.27 21.44 24.11
N TYR A 1175 -17.30 20.59 25.14
CA TYR A 1175 -16.24 20.58 26.16
C TYR A 1175 -14.91 19.99 25.68
N ILE A 1176 -14.93 19.02 24.77
CA ILE A 1176 -13.69 18.57 24.09
C ILE A 1176 -13.15 19.70 23.18
N LYS A 1177 -14.02 20.44 22.48
CA LYS A 1177 -13.61 21.62 21.69
C LYS A 1177 -13.04 22.74 22.57
N MET A 1178 -13.60 22.98 23.76
CA MET A 1178 -13.04 23.93 24.73
C MET A 1178 -11.63 23.53 25.16
N PHE A 1179 -11.38 22.24 25.46
CA PHE A 1179 -10.05 21.75 25.83
C PHE A 1179 -8.98 22.06 24.76
N TYR A 1180 -9.34 22.03 23.48
CA TYR A 1180 -8.45 22.38 22.36
C TYR A 1180 -8.30 23.89 22.08
N ILE A 1181 -9.02 24.77 22.79
CA ILE A 1181 -9.04 26.23 22.54
C ILE A 1181 -8.58 27.03 23.76
N ASP A 1182 -8.97 26.60 24.95
CA ASP A 1182 -8.75 27.24 26.24
C ASP A 1182 -8.69 26.16 27.32
N GLU A 1183 -7.56 25.45 27.36
CA GLU A 1183 -7.33 24.34 28.30
C GLU A 1183 -7.32 24.86 29.74
N ASP A 1184 -6.56 25.93 30.01
CA ASP A 1184 -6.41 26.53 31.33
C ASP A 1184 -7.76 27.05 31.87
N GLY A 1185 -8.52 27.80 31.07
CA GLY A 1185 -9.84 28.30 31.46
C GLY A 1185 -10.88 27.19 31.65
N LEU A 1186 -10.76 26.06 30.95
CA LEU A 1186 -11.56 24.87 31.21
C LEU A 1186 -11.15 24.19 32.53
N LEU A 1187 -9.85 24.05 32.82
CA LEU A 1187 -9.36 23.44 34.06
C LEU A 1187 -9.69 24.31 35.29
N GLU A 1188 -9.55 25.64 35.22
CA GLU A 1188 -10.01 26.56 36.27
C GLU A 1188 -11.52 26.41 36.54
N LYS A 1189 -12.32 26.30 35.47
CA LYS A 1189 -13.77 26.06 35.60
C LYS A 1189 -14.05 24.72 36.29
N ILE A 1190 -13.32 23.66 35.92
CA ILE A 1190 -13.48 22.34 36.55
C ILE A 1190 -13.08 22.40 38.03
N GLU A 1191 -11.97 23.03 38.40
CA GLU A 1191 -11.60 23.16 39.82
C GLU A 1191 -12.70 23.90 40.61
N ARG A 1192 -13.23 25.00 40.07
CA ARG A 1192 -14.30 25.77 40.71
C ARG A 1192 -15.63 25.02 40.84
N GLU A 1193 -15.94 24.10 39.93
CA GLU A 1193 -17.24 23.41 39.89
C GLU A 1193 -17.22 21.97 40.44
N SER A 1194 -16.08 21.28 40.46
CA SER A 1194 -15.98 19.83 40.72
C SER A 1194 -16.02 19.42 42.20
N SER A 1195 -16.18 18.12 42.45
CA SER A 1195 -16.05 17.53 43.79
C SER A 1195 -14.60 17.62 44.34
N PRO A 1196 -14.41 17.62 45.68
CA PRO A 1196 -13.09 17.83 46.29
C PRO A 1196 -11.98 16.88 45.86
N GLN A 1197 -12.33 15.67 45.39
CA GLN A 1197 -11.38 14.68 44.89
C GLN A 1197 -10.78 15.11 43.55
N VAL A 1198 -11.60 15.70 42.67
CA VAL A 1198 -11.15 16.24 41.37
C VAL A 1198 -10.40 17.55 41.56
N GLN A 1199 -10.79 18.38 42.53
CA GLN A 1199 -10.02 19.56 42.95
C GLN A 1199 -8.62 19.18 43.47
N GLU A 1200 -8.53 18.10 44.25
CA GLU A 1200 -7.25 17.54 44.73
C GLU A 1200 -6.43 16.96 43.57
N GLN A 1201 -7.04 16.29 42.58
CA GLN A 1201 -6.33 15.85 41.37
C GLN A 1201 -5.73 17.02 40.59
N ILE A 1202 -6.48 18.11 40.35
CA ILE A 1202 -5.98 19.30 39.61
C ILE A 1202 -4.77 19.91 40.32
N ARG A 1203 -4.86 20.14 41.64
CA ARG A 1203 -3.79 20.74 42.46
C ARG A 1203 -2.55 19.87 42.66
N ASN A 1204 -2.57 18.63 42.17
CA ASN A 1204 -1.40 17.74 42.13
C ASN A 1204 -0.72 17.71 40.75
N ILE A 1205 -1.23 18.50 39.77
CA ILE A 1205 -0.78 18.54 38.37
C ILE A 1205 -0.33 19.95 37.98
N THR A 1206 -0.98 20.98 38.52
CA THR A 1206 -0.56 22.41 38.48
C THR A 1206 0.46 22.71 39.58
#